data_AF-A0A9W4SHD7-F1
#
_entry.id   AF-A0A9W4SHD7-F1
#
_cell.length_a   1.000
_cell.length_b   1.000
_cell.length_c   1.000
_cell.angle_alpha   90.00
_cell.angle_beta   90.00
_cell.angle_gamma   90.00
#
_symmetry.space_group_name_H-M   'P 1'
#
loop_
_entity.id
_entity.type
_entity.pdbx_description
1 polymer ?
#
loop_
_entity_poly.entity_id
_entity_poly.type
_entity_poly.pdbx_seq_one_letter_code
_entity_poly.pdbx_strand_id
1 'polypeptide(L)'
;MATFATDKEINASFQSDVHLGVSSFSAVAGLEDRDVLATATTEIFGRFQALKTLLHPNICEYVEIVKGKHDRLFVIFEYHMNHLGKLYQGEGGNMQITRIGISMLREWAFQILKALTYLNQNGITHHNLDPHNILLDAEGKVKLADYGLFYMTNGGADVDFPIGYPHYLPAEAIYRQADMPEVTGKVDVWSLGVILAEIFTGSTFWKENDKDIEKLFFSLWMLQSFVQEEGETDDDAGVWNKLIVHQLGINDPILDFLQDSADDDLADLDFRNFIRACLKVDVSNRCSPEQLLSHPFFSGHGLSDNYKYWWKKPFLQSQSIDFDEENMFIPIDEQPNKDVLYGIPLSQIYYFWKLAGGDVETELAKRGFLLSTPPIERIPRTVKVQDGKEEGTTKDTAFLFSDTIYTLSLKELRQRLEVATGPNRETFEWDTDYFMLVDEDDMNFLVDEMSDDDNSSTKDDDILGKYLYPDPNNHKASLSSTNGQTTPPTNNIKLPLLIREKDVGYQFQRVALFSELLRQYPASRDEIIHHAKVDIPPFLRGRIWAAILGIYGDYQALYDSYDKETEKETATDRQIDVDVPRCHQYNQLLSSPIGHEKLRRLLKCFIVANANNKLVYWQGLDSLCAPFLTLNFNDEALAFSCLHTFIPKFLQDVFLFDNSSVIAEYLAVFKHLLSFHDPELSSHLNKIGYQPDLYAIPWFLTLFTHVFPLDKTYHLWDKILVGPPSLPLFTGISILRQLRDLLLQSEFNECLAFAESFPDVDIEKCIQSALSMCKVTPPSVIYRVHEPFVTPGASHNGIQGPKEELTPRISLKDLVKLKNHVLVIDTRSELEFSKGHFPLSVNMNPVHLEQLAQTLRQENKKYHVVLAKKGDGPQFAAELVYANFSRVAVLTGSIDVMRVDTIDTKESVPVCTCRSSKIFGSKNGGAIYWKCTQNLMKQTQ
;
A
#
# COMPACT_ATOMS: atom_id res chain seq x y z
N MET A 1 1.44 61.35 7.45
CA MET A 1 2.57 60.41 7.62
C MET A 1 2.17 59.38 8.66
N ALA A 2 1.51 58.30 8.23
CA ALA A 2 1.22 57.16 9.10
C ALA A 2 2.46 56.25 9.11
N THR A 3 2.88 55.83 10.30
CA THR A 3 4.07 55.00 10.53
C THR A 3 3.81 53.56 10.09
N PHE A 4 4.55 53.08 9.10
CA PHE A 4 4.60 51.67 8.71
C PHE A 4 5.18 50.82 9.85
N ALA A 5 4.64 49.62 10.08
CA ALA A 5 5.27 48.64 10.97
C ALA A 5 6.60 48.18 10.35
N THR A 6 7.64 47.99 11.17
CA THR A 6 8.96 47.60 10.65
C THR A 6 9.04 46.08 10.43
N ASP A 7 9.79 45.63 9.41
CA ASP A 7 10.00 44.20 9.10
C ASP A 7 10.48 43.38 10.31
N LYS A 8 11.13 44.03 11.28
CA LYS A 8 11.63 43.43 12.53
C LYS A 8 10.53 43.13 13.55
N GLU A 9 9.46 43.92 13.59
CA GLU A 9 8.35 43.77 14.54
C GLU A 9 7.37 42.68 14.11
N ILE A 10 7.22 42.48 12.79
CA ILE A 10 6.35 41.46 12.20
C ILE A 10 7.00 40.07 12.34
N ASN A 11 8.29 39.96 11.98
CA ASN A 11 9.04 38.70 12.07
C ASN A 11 9.29 38.22 13.52
N ALA A 12 9.27 39.12 14.52
CA ALA A 12 9.45 38.76 15.92
C ALA A 12 8.18 38.15 16.58
N SER A 13 7.04 38.15 15.87
CA SER A 13 5.74 37.71 16.41
C SER A 13 5.36 36.26 16.06
N PHE A 14 6.16 35.57 15.24
CA PHE A 14 5.83 34.26 14.71
C PHE A 14 6.32 33.12 15.64
N GLN A 15 5.38 32.30 16.12
CA GLN A 15 5.68 31.06 16.87
C GLN A 15 6.20 29.96 15.95
N SER A 16 7.07 29.10 16.49
CA SER A 16 8.00 28.20 15.77
C SER A 16 7.43 26.87 15.25
N ASP A 17 6.12 26.62 15.32
CA ASP A 17 5.62 25.25 15.20
C ASP A 17 4.72 25.06 13.96
N VAL A 18 5.12 24.14 13.08
CA VAL A 18 4.26 23.59 12.01
C VAL A 18 3.25 22.64 12.64
N HIS A 19 1.98 22.74 12.24
CA HIS A 19 0.88 21.94 12.79
C HIS A 19 0.23 21.06 11.71
N LEU A 20 -0.52 20.04 12.16
CA LEU A 20 -1.47 19.32 11.31
C LEU A 20 -2.82 20.04 11.39
N GLY A 21 -3.18 20.73 10.31
CA GLY A 21 -4.46 21.38 10.13
C GLY A 21 -5.51 20.41 9.60
N VAL A 22 -6.77 20.65 9.98
CA VAL A 22 -7.93 19.90 9.53
C VAL A 22 -9.01 20.87 9.07
N SER A 23 -9.38 20.78 7.80
CA SER A 23 -10.61 21.36 7.26
C SER A 23 -11.66 20.26 7.10
N SER A 24 -12.94 20.65 7.07
CA SER A 24 -14.02 19.66 6.95
C SER A 24 -15.22 20.18 6.18
N PHE A 25 -15.81 19.28 5.40
CA PHE A 25 -16.96 19.56 4.56
C PHE A 25 -17.75 18.28 4.27
N SER A 26 -18.97 18.41 3.77
CA SER A 26 -19.79 17.25 3.37
C SER A 26 -19.87 17.19 1.85
N ALA A 27 -19.61 16.00 1.29
CA ALA A 27 -19.87 15.74 -0.12
C ALA A 27 -21.39 15.59 -0.33
N VAL A 28 -21.90 16.12 -1.44
CA VAL A 28 -23.31 15.93 -1.81
C VAL A 28 -23.38 15.45 -3.25
N ALA A 29 -24.12 14.37 -3.48
CA ALA A 29 -24.43 13.91 -4.82
C ALA A 29 -25.54 14.80 -5.39
N GLY A 30 -25.34 15.34 -6.59
CA GLY A 30 -26.38 16.03 -7.34
C GLY A 30 -27.68 15.21 -7.38
N LEU A 31 -28.82 15.88 -7.25
CA LEU A 31 -30.15 15.26 -7.12
C LEU A 31 -30.56 14.36 -8.30
N GLU A 32 -29.83 14.40 -9.42
CA GLU A 32 -30.27 13.82 -10.69
C GLU A 32 -29.75 12.40 -10.97
N ASP A 33 -28.70 11.90 -10.32
CA ASP A 33 -28.13 10.58 -10.61
C ASP A 33 -27.79 9.78 -9.33
N ARG A 34 -28.82 9.24 -8.67
CA ARG A 34 -28.64 8.26 -7.58
C ARG A 34 -28.30 6.85 -8.07
N ASP A 35 -28.27 6.63 -9.38
CA ASP A 35 -28.03 5.33 -10.02
C ASP A 35 -26.56 5.11 -10.43
N VAL A 36 -25.65 6.06 -10.15
CA VAL A 36 -24.22 5.91 -10.47
C VAL A 36 -23.45 5.24 -9.33
N LEU A 37 -22.66 4.22 -9.69
CA LEU A 37 -21.86 3.35 -8.81
C LEU A 37 -20.85 4.09 -7.89
N ALA A 38 -20.55 5.36 -8.17
CA ALA A 38 -19.61 6.19 -7.42
C ALA A 38 -20.34 7.34 -6.69
N THR A 39 -20.16 7.42 -5.37
CA THR A 39 -20.62 8.57 -4.59
C THR A 39 -19.70 9.78 -4.82
N ALA A 40 -20.22 11.01 -4.71
CA ALA A 40 -19.41 12.24 -4.73
C ALA A 40 -18.19 12.16 -3.78
N THR A 41 -18.33 11.47 -2.64
CA THR A 41 -17.20 11.14 -1.76
C THR A 41 -16.10 10.36 -2.48
N THR A 42 -16.45 9.27 -3.17
CA THR A 42 -15.48 8.40 -3.85
C THR A 42 -14.72 9.15 -4.96
N GLU A 43 -15.39 10.04 -5.67
CA GLU A 43 -14.77 10.96 -6.65
C GLU A 43 -13.71 11.85 -6.01
N ILE A 44 -14.09 12.52 -4.92
CA ILE A 44 -13.19 13.40 -4.16
C ILE A 44 -11.98 12.63 -3.63
N PHE A 45 -12.16 11.41 -3.12
CA PHE A 45 -11.05 10.55 -2.66
C PHE A 45 -10.06 10.24 -3.76
N GLY A 46 -10.55 9.90 -4.95
CA GLY A 46 -9.71 9.62 -6.13
C GLY A 46 -8.90 10.85 -6.53
N ARG A 47 -9.55 12.01 -6.67
CA ARG A 47 -8.89 13.26 -7.08
C ARG A 47 -7.90 13.75 -6.03
N PHE A 48 -8.23 13.62 -4.74
CA PHE A 48 -7.35 14.04 -3.65
C PHE A 48 -5.96 13.38 -3.70
N GLN A 49 -5.84 12.15 -4.25
CA GLN A 49 -4.55 11.48 -4.34
C GLN A 49 -3.53 12.25 -5.18
N ALA A 50 -3.97 12.97 -6.21
CA ALA A 50 -3.10 13.84 -7.02
C ALA A 50 -2.62 15.07 -6.25
N LEU A 51 -3.35 15.52 -5.22
CA LEU A 51 -2.92 16.65 -4.39
C LEU A 51 -1.78 16.25 -3.43
N LYS A 52 -1.74 14.98 -3.01
CA LYS A 52 -0.68 14.43 -2.13
C LYS A 52 0.68 14.32 -2.82
N THR A 53 0.74 14.42 -4.15
CA THR A 53 2.00 14.31 -4.90
C THR A 53 2.68 15.66 -5.14
N LEU A 54 2.02 16.76 -4.77
CA LEU A 54 2.50 18.12 -4.96
C LEU A 54 3.43 18.53 -3.82
N LEU A 55 4.62 19.00 -4.16
CA LEU A 55 5.62 19.46 -3.21
C LEU A 55 6.27 20.75 -3.72
N HIS A 56 6.06 21.84 -3.00
CA HIS A 56 6.63 23.15 -3.31
C HIS A 56 6.80 23.94 -2.00
N PRO A 57 7.87 24.71 -1.79
CA PRO A 57 8.09 25.44 -0.54
C PRO A 57 7.00 26.46 -0.20
N ASN A 58 6.29 26.98 -1.21
CA ASN A 58 5.27 28.00 -1.02
C ASN A 58 3.82 27.48 -1.04
N ILE A 59 3.63 26.16 -0.94
CA ILE A 59 2.31 25.55 -0.71
C ILE A 59 2.38 24.67 0.54
N CYS A 60 1.23 24.45 1.15
CA CYS A 60 1.07 23.51 2.26
C CYS A 60 0.98 22.07 1.73
N GLU A 61 1.72 21.14 2.31
CA GLU A 61 1.61 19.71 1.96
C GLU A 61 0.24 19.13 2.36
N TYR A 62 -0.44 18.44 1.43
CA TYR A 62 -1.60 17.62 1.75
C TYR A 62 -1.19 16.24 2.27
N VAL A 63 -1.70 15.87 3.45
CA VAL A 63 -1.29 14.66 4.16
C VAL A 63 -2.27 13.50 3.94
N GLU A 64 -3.56 13.70 4.21
CA GLU A 64 -4.57 12.66 4.07
C GLU A 64 -5.99 13.23 3.98
N ILE A 65 -6.90 12.47 3.40
CA ILE A 65 -8.34 12.72 3.48
C ILE A 65 -9.03 11.55 4.18
N VAL A 66 -9.92 11.84 5.14
CA VAL A 66 -10.63 10.83 5.94
C VAL A 66 -12.12 11.01 5.81
N LYS A 67 -12.83 9.89 5.61
CA LYS A 67 -14.28 9.82 5.60
C LYS A 67 -14.77 9.61 7.03
N GLY A 68 -15.47 10.60 7.56
CA GLY A 68 -16.22 10.50 8.82
C GLY A 68 -17.63 9.95 8.61
N LYS A 69 -18.43 10.03 9.68
CA LYS A 69 -19.87 9.72 9.59
C LYS A 69 -20.60 10.70 8.69
N HIS A 70 -21.72 10.24 8.12
CA HIS A 70 -22.62 11.05 7.28
C HIS A 70 -21.94 11.70 6.06
N ASP A 71 -20.99 10.98 5.45
CA ASP A 71 -20.23 11.44 4.26
C ASP A 71 -19.49 12.78 4.46
N ARG A 72 -19.19 13.12 5.72
CA ARG A 72 -18.30 14.23 6.06
C ARG A 72 -16.86 13.84 5.75
N LEU A 73 -16.15 14.73 5.07
CA LEU A 73 -14.75 14.60 4.72
C LEU A 73 -13.92 15.51 5.61
N PHE A 74 -12.80 14.97 6.08
CA PHE A 74 -11.76 15.70 6.80
C PHE A 74 -10.50 15.71 5.96
N VAL A 75 -10.01 16.90 5.61
CA VAL A 75 -8.76 17.05 4.86
C VAL A 75 -7.68 17.48 5.84
N ILE A 76 -6.61 16.70 5.90
CA ILE A 76 -5.45 16.90 6.78
C ILE A 76 -4.29 17.43 5.93
N PHE A 77 -3.68 18.52 6.38
CA PHE A 77 -2.61 19.21 5.65
C PHE A 77 -1.65 19.95 6.59
N GLU A 78 -0.51 20.38 6.06
CA GLU A 78 0.44 21.28 6.73
C GLU A 78 -0.25 22.61 7.08
N TYR A 79 -0.18 23.04 8.33
CA TYR A 79 -0.82 24.28 8.76
C TYR A 79 0.09 25.14 9.62
N HIS A 80 0.09 26.43 9.31
CA HIS A 80 0.80 27.47 10.06
C HIS A 80 -0.21 28.42 10.70
N MET A 81 0.02 28.78 11.97
CA MET A 81 -0.91 29.61 12.74
C MET A 81 -1.03 31.05 12.21
N ASN A 82 -0.03 31.52 11.49
CA ASN A 82 0.03 32.89 10.98
C ASN A 82 -0.46 32.93 9.55
N HIS A 83 -1.30 33.91 9.25
CA HIS A 83 -1.88 34.13 7.93
C HIS A 83 -2.10 35.63 7.74
N LEU A 84 -2.16 36.07 6.47
CA LEU A 84 -2.31 37.50 6.14
C LEU A 84 -3.63 38.09 6.63
N GLY A 85 -4.67 37.28 6.83
CA GLY A 85 -5.94 37.70 7.44
C GLY A 85 -5.77 38.35 8.83
N LYS A 86 -4.72 38.03 9.61
CA LYS A 86 -4.45 38.70 10.89
C LYS A 86 -4.10 40.19 10.76
N LEU A 87 -3.72 40.64 9.55
CA LEU A 87 -3.43 42.05 9.28
C LEU A 87 -4.70 42.92 9.29
N TYR A 88 -5.87 42.30 9.22
CA TYR A 88 -7.18 42.93 9.24
C TYR A 88 -7.65 43.02 10.71
N GLN A 89 -7.49 44.19 11.35
CA GLN A 89 -7.86 44.43 12.76
C GLN A 89 -9.15 45.26 12.85
N GLY A 90 -9.95 45.10 13.90
CA GLY A 90 -11.11 45.99 14.12
C GLY A 90 -11.79 45.87 15.49
N GLU A 91 -12.00 47.01 16.15
CA GLU A 91 -13.01 47.18 17.21
C GLU A 91 -14.19 47.99 16.64
N GLY A 92 -15.42 47.55 16.88
CA GLY A 92 -16.62 48.39 16.64
C GLY A 92 -17.17 48.43 15.20
N GLY A 93 -16.78 47.51 14.32
CA GLY A 93 -17.42 47.33 12.99
C GLY A 93 -16.71 48.02 11.81
N ASN A 94 -15.60 48.72 12.04
CA ASN A 94 -14.72 49.23 10.97
C ASN A 94 -13.41 48.44 10.96
N MET A 95 -13.19 47.65 9.92
CA MET A 95 -11.96 46.88 9.72
C MET A 95 -10.86 47.82 9.20
N GLN A 96 -9.72 47.91 9.90
CA GLN A 96 -8.52 48.62 9.48
C GLN A 96 -7.42 47.61 9.17
N ILE A 97 -6.78 47.75 8.01
CA ILE A 97 -5.73 46.83 7.57
C ILE A 97 -4.36 47.44 7.89
N THR A 98 -3.49 46.64 8.50
CA THR A 98 -2.12 47.07 8.83
C THR A 98 -1.34 47.28 7.54
N ARG A 99 -0.86 48.51 7.32
CA ARG A 99 -0.05 48.84 6.14
C ARG A 99 1.33 48.21 6.24
N ILE A 100 1.70 47.50 5.19
CA ILE A 100 2.97 46.79 5.04
C ILE A 100 3.86 47.53 4.03
N GLY A 101 5.17 47.50 4.27
CA GLY A 101 6.15 48.07 3.34
C GLY A 101 6.18 47.35 1.99
N ILE A 102 6.36 48.10 0.91
CA ILE A 102 6.36 47.60 -0.46
C ILE A 102 7.38 46.48 -0.72
N SER A 103 8.49 46.47 0.02
CA SER A 103 9.51 45.41 -0.07
C SER A 103 8.97 44.05 0.36
N MET A 104 8.20 43.99 1.45
CA MET A 104 7.62 42.74 1.92
C MET A 104 6.44 42.29 1.04
N LEU A 105 5.62 43.24 0.56
CA LEU A 105 4.58 42.95 -0.44
C LEU A 105 5.17 42.37 -1.72
N ARG A 106 6.33 42.88 -2.16
CA ARG A 106 7.07 42.32 -3.29
C ARG A 106 7.50 40.88 -3.05
N GLU A 107 8.07 40.58 -1.88
CA GLU A 107 8.48 39.22 -1.52
C GLU A 107 7.29 38.24 -1.48
N TRP A 108 6.19 38.63 -0.84
CA TRP A 108 4.99 37.79 -0.79
C TRP A 108 4.37 37.59 -2.16
N ALA A 109 4.20 38.66 -2.95
CA ALA A 109 3.68 38.57 -4.31
C ALA A 109 4.51 37.61 -5.18
N PHE A 110 5.84 37.70 -5.09
CA PHE A 110 6.75 36.82 -5.82
C PHE A 110 6.57 35.35 -5.41
N GLN A 111 6.50 35.07 -4.11
CA GLN A 111 6.31 33.70 -3.59
C GLN A 111 4.93 33.12 -3.92
N ILE A 112 3.87 33.93 -3.83
CA ILE A 112 2.51 33.53 -4.21
C ILE A 112 2.46 33.21 -5.70
N LEU A 113 3.00 34.07 -6.58
CA LEU A 113 3.02 33.83 -8.02
C LEU A 113 3.78 32.55 -8.37
N LYS A 114 4.91 32.27 -7.71
CA LYS A 114 5.64 31.00 -7.91
C LYS A 114 4.79 29.78 -7.57
N ALA A 115 4.09 29.81 -6.43
CA ALA A 115 3.17 28.75 -6.04
C ALA A 115 2.03 28.58 -7.05
N LEU A 116 1.40 29.68 -7.49
CA LEU A 116 0.31 29.65 -8.47
C LEU A 116 0.78 29.14 -9.85
N THR A 117 1.98 29.53 -10.29
CA THR A 117 2.60 28.99 -11.52
C THR A 117 2.79 27.47 -11.41
N TYR A 118 3.32 26.98 -10.28
CA TYR A 118 3.50 25.56 -10.03
C TYR A 118 2.16 24.80 -10.02
N LEU A 119 1.13 25.31 -9.35
CA LEU A 119 -0.20 24.70 -9.34
C LEU A 119 -0.77 24.64 -10.76
N ASN A 120 -0.68 25.74 -11.52
CA ASN A 120 -1.23 25.81 -12.87
C ASN A 120 -0.53 24.84 -13.84
N GLN A 121 0.79 24.65 -13.70
CA GLN A 121 1.54 23.64 -14.47
C GLN A 121 1.12 22.20 -14.18
N ASN A 122 0.53 21.96 -13.00
CA ASN A 122 -0.04 20.68 -12.60
C ASN A 122 -1.56 20.59 -12.82
N GLY A 123 -2.14 21.54 -13.60
CA GLY A 123 -3.58 21.55 -13.91
C GLY A 123 -4.47 21.96 -12.73
N ILE A 124 -3.91 22.62 -11.72
CA ILE A 124 -4.64 23.05 -10.52
C ILE A 124 -4.70 24.57 -10.48
N THR A 125 -5.89 25.09 -10.17
CA THR A 125 -6.09 26.50 -9.81
C THR A 125 -6.57 26.58 -8.39
N HIS A 126 -6.13 27.60 -7.66
CA HIS A 126 -6.46 27.73 -6.25
C HIS A 126 -7.96 28.01 -6.06
N HIS A 127 -8.54 28.97 -6.80
CA HIS A 127 -9.97 29.34 -6.78
C HIS A 127 -10.57 29.71 -5.40
N ASN A 128 -9.74 29.73 -4.37
CA ASN A 128 -10.10 30.00 -2.97
C ASN A 128 -9.01 30.88 -2.33
N LEU A 129 -8.32 31.69 -3.13
CA LEU A 129 -7.22 32.51 -2.64
C LEU A 129 -7.78 33.74 -1.92
N ASP A 130 -7.58 33.78 -0.61
CA ASP A 130 -7.95 34.89 0.25
C ASP A 130 -6.86 35.08 1.35
N PRO A 131 -6.88 36.18 2.12
CA PRO A 131 -5.88 36.45 3.14
C PRO A 131 -5.75 35.36 4.23
N HIS A 132 -6.79 34.57 4.51
CA HIS A 132 -6.74 33.46 5.48
C HIS A 132 -6.03 32.22 4.92
N ASN A 133 -6.08 32.02 3.60
CA ASN A 133 -5.41 30.91 2.91
C ASN A 133 -3.96 31.22 2.50
N ILE A 134 -3.48 32.45 2.72
CA ILE A 134 -2.07 32.81 2.59
C ILE A 134 -1.42 32.75 3.98
N LEU A 135 -0.85 31.58 4.30
CA LEU A 135 -0.18 31.34 5.57
C LEU A 135 1.27 31.83 5.53
N LEU A 136 1.84 32.03 6.72
CA LEU A 136 3.24 32.42 6.94
C LEU A 136 3.93 31.42 7.86
N ASP A 137 5.08 30.90 7.43
CA ASP A 137 5.93 30.04 8.25
C ASP A 137 6.70 30.84 9.34
N ALA A 138 7.53 30.14 10.12
CA ALA A 138 8.29 30.74 11.21
C ALA A 138 9.29 31.82 10.71
N GLU A 139 9.72 31.73 9.46
CA GLU A 139 10.61 32.67 8.79
C GLU A 139 9.85 33.80 8.05
N GLY A 140 8.52 33.82 8.11
CA GLY A 140 7.67 34.80 7.43
C GLY A 140 7.53 34.58 5.93
N LYS A 141 7.84 33.38 5.42
CA LYS A 141 7.65 32.98 4.03
C LYS A 141 6.25 32.43 3.80
N VAL A 142 5.76 32.64 2.58
CA VAL A 142 4.40 32.30 2.16
C VAL A 142 4.24 30.79 2.04
N LYS A 143 3.11 30.30 2.54
CA LYS A 143 2.59 28.93 2.39
C LYS A 143 1.11 29.00 2.00
N LEU A 144 0.78 28.72 0.74
CA LEU A 144 -0.61 28.68 0.28
C LEU A 144 -1.33 27.44 0.82
N ALA A 145 -2.50 27.62 1.42
CA ALA A 145 -3.34 26.56 1.96
C ALA A 145 -4.65 26.43 1.17
N ASP A 146 -5.33 25.29 1.33
CA ASP A 146 -6.66 25.02 0.75
C ASP A 146 -6.79 25.17 -0.78
N TYR A 147 -5.67 25.09 -1.51
CA TYR A 147 -5.62 25.25 -2.96
C TYR A 147 -6.26 24.09 -3.75
N GLY A 148 -6.54 22.96 -3.09
CA GLY A 148 -7.04 21.74 -3.73
C GLY A 148 -8.56 21.59 -3.73
N LEU A 149 -9.29 22.43 -2.98
CA LEU A 149 -10.74 22.26 -2.76
C LEU A 149 -11.54 22.30 -4.05
N PHE A 150 -11.19 23.25 -4.94
CA PHE A 150 -11.83 23.38 -6.25
C PHE A 150 -11.63 22.15 -7.14
N TYR A 151 -10.40 21.66 -7.21
CA TYR A 151 -10.04 20.50 -8.03
C TYR A 151 -10.71 19.21 -7.52
N MET A 152 -10.62 18.93 -6.22
CA MET A 152 -11.10 17.66 -5.68
C MET A 152 -12.63 17.51 -5.77
N THR A 153 -13.37 18.61 -5.78
CA THR A 153 -14.85 18.66 -5.79
C THR A 153 -15.47 18.86 -7.19
N ASN A 154 -14.72 18.55 -8.26
CA ASN A 154 -15.15 18.75 -9.65
C ASN A 154 -15.56 20.18 -9.96
N GLY A 155 -14.78 21.15 -9.50
CA GLY A 155 -15.08 22.56 -9.66
C GLY A 155 -16.33 23.03 -8.90
N GLY A 156 -16.68 22.33 -7.81
CA GLY A 156 -17.82 22.60 -6.95
C GLY A 156 -19.07 21.76 -7.23
N ALA A 157 -19.06 20.86 -8.22
CA ALA A 157 -20.23 20.03 -8.53
C ALA A 157 -20.50 18.92 -7.50
N ASP A 158 -19.48 18.50 -6.74
CA ASP A 158 -19.57 17.42 -5.76
C ASP A 158 -19.93 17.93 -4.33
N VAL A 159 -20.28 19.22 -4.19
CA VAL A 159 -20.58 19.90 -2.92
C VAL A 159 -21.71 20.93 -3.06
N ASP A 160 -22.44 21.18 -1.96
CA ASP A 160 -23.59 22.10 -1.92
C ASP A 160 -23.24 23.53 -1.46
N PHE A 161 -21.98 23.95 -1.57
CA PHE A 161 -21.53 25.27 -1.15
C PHE A 161 -20.64 25.93 -2.22
N PRO A 162 -20.68 27.27 -2.34
CA PRO A 162 -19.80 27.98 -3.26
C PRO A 162 -18.34 27.84 -2.81
N ILE A 163 -17.44 27.66 -3.78
CA ILE A 163 -15.99 27.61 -3.55
C ILE A 163 -15.42 28.99 -3.81
N GLY A 164 -14.61 29.50 -2.87
CA GLY A 164 -14.04 30.83 -2.94
C GLY A 164 -14.91 31.90 -2.28
N TYR A 165 -14.24 32.94 -1.78
CA TYR A 165 -14.88 34.12 -1.22
C TYR A 165 -15.14 35.16 -2.34
N PRO A 166 -16.41 35.50 -2.63
CA PRO A 166 -16.75 36.41 -3.73
C PRO A 166 -16.06 37.76 -3.74
N HIS A 167 -15.65 38.28 -2.57
CA HIS A 167 -14.91 39.54 -2.46
C HIS A 167 -13.57 39.54 -3.21
N TYR A 168 -12.94 38.37 -3.35
CA TYR A 168 -11.64 38.21 -4.00
C TYR A 168 -11.77 37.58 -5.39
N LEU A 169 -12.92 37.00 -5.74
CA LEU A 169 -13.12 36.35 -7.03
C LEU A 169 -13.43 37.36 -8.15
N PRO A 170 -12.96 37.11 -9.38
CA PRO A 170 -13.37 37.89 -10.54
C PRO A 170 -14.76 37.47 -11.05
N ALA A 171 -15.35 38.30 -11.91
CA ALA A 171 -16.70 38.09 -12.45
C ALA A 171 -16.85 36.73 -13.17
N GLU A 172 -15.87 36.33 -13.98
CA GLU A 172 -15.90 35.07 -14.73
C GLU A 172 -15.86 33.81 -13.85
N ALA A 173 -15.36 33.91 -12.61
CA ALA A 173 -15.36 32.79 -11.66
C ALA A 173 -16.77 32.54 -11.10
N ILE A 174 -17.57 33.61 -10.98
CA ILE A 174 -18.94 33.60 -10.45
C ILE A 174 -19.94 33.27 -11.57
N TYR A 175 -19.82 33.95 -12.71
CA TYR A 175 -20.73 33.83 -13.85
C TYR A 175 -20.17 32.90 -14.92
N ARG A 176 -19.93 31.62 -14.58
CA ARG A 176 -19.46 30.64 -15.56
C ARG A 176 -20.43 30.56 -16.73
N GLN A 177 -19.95 30.93 -17.92
CA GLN A 177 -20.63 30.64 -19.17
C GLN A 177 -20.25 29.22 -19.62
N ALA A 178 -21.23 28.44 -20.09
CA ALA A 178 -21.03 27.06 -20.51
C ALA A 178 -19.99 26.88 -21.64
N ASP A 179 -19.68 27.96 -22.38
CA ASP A 179 -18.80 27.96 -23.55
C ASP A 179 -17.40 28.58 -23.30
N MET A 180 -17.06 28.98 -22.06
CA MET A 180 -15.74 29.55 -21.75
C MET A 180 -14.69 28.45 -21.54
N PRO A 181 -13.47 28.58 -22.12
CA PRO A 181 -12.43 27.57 -21.98
C PRO A 181 -11.98 27.41 -20.52
N GLU A 182 -11.46 26.21 -20.23
CA GLU A 182 -11.09 25.68 -18.91
C GLU A 182 -10.44 26.69 -17.95
N VAL A 183 -10.79 26.51 -16.67
CA VAL A 183 -10.13 26.94 -15.44
C VAL A 183 -8.75 27.60 -15.65
N THR A 184 -8.72 28.91 -15.86
CA THR A 184 -7.45 29.63 -16.06
C THR A 184 -6.85 30.05 -14.72
N GLY A 185 -5.54 29.84 -14.52
CA GLY A 185 -4.81 30.38 -13.36
C GLY A 185 -4.84 31.91 -13.24
N LYS A 186 -5.45 32.61 -14.22
CA LYS A 186 -5.69 34.05 -14.22
C LYS A 186 -6.77 34.48 -13.22
N VAL A 187 -7.62 33.56 -12.76
CA VAL A 187 -8.58 33.81 -11.67
C VAL A 187 -7.84 34.10 -10.36
N ASP A 188 -6.80 33.32 -10.07
CA ASP A 188 -5.99 33.49 -8.87
C ASP A 188 -5.14 34.77 -8.93
N VAL A 189 -4.76 35.21 -10.14
CA VAL A 189 -4.07 36.49 -10.37
C VAL A 189 -4.94 37.70 -9.97
N TRP A 190 -6.23 37.67 -10.33
CA TRP A 190 -7.16 38.73 -9.89
C TRP A 190 -7.27 38.75 -8.37
N SER A 191 -7.46 37.58 -7.77
CA SER A 191 -7.55 37.43 -6.30
C SER A 191 -6.31 38.01 -5.60
N LEU A 192 -5.12 37.72 -6.11
CA LEU A 192 -3.86 38.29 -5.63
C LEU A 192 -3.83 39.83 -5.75
N GLY A 193 -4.29 40.37 -6.87
CA GLY A 193 -4.35 41.82 -7.10
C GLY A 193 -5.24 42.53 -6.07
N VAL A 194 -6.42 41.96 -5.79
CA VAL A 194 -7.34 42.47 -4.77
C VAL A 194 -6.67 42.47 -3.39
N ILE A 195 -6.13 41.32 -2.97
CA ILE A 195 -5.49 41.15 -1.65
C ILE A 195 -4.34 42.14 -1.45
N LEU A 196 -3.44 42.28 -2.44
CA LEU A 196 -2.29 43.18 -2.32
C LEU A 196 -2.69 44.65 -2.31
N ALA A 197 -3.73 45.04 -3.07
CA ALA A 197 -4.28 46.39 -3.03
C ALA A 197 -4.87 46.74 -1.66
N GLU A 198 -5.58 45.79 -1.04
CA GLU A 198 -6.14 45.97 0.29
C GLU A 198 -5.06 46.19 1.36
N ILE A 199 -4.03 45.33 1.37
CA ILE A 199 -2.93 45.42 2.34
C ILE A 199 -2.12 46.71 2.15
N PHE A 200 -1.88 47.14 0.91
CA PHE A 200 -1.14 48.35 0.63
C PHE A 200 -1.89 49.62 1.05
N THR A 201 -3.17 49.73 0.68
CA THR A 201 -3.99 50.92 0.97
C THR A 201 -4.47 50.97 2.42
N GLY A 202 -4.54 49.82 3.10
CA GLY A 202 -5.06 49.72 4.46
C GLY A 202 -6.59 49.65 4.51
N SER A 203 -7.27 49.47 3.37
CA SER A 203 -8.74 49.49 3.22
C SER A 203 -9.21 48.25 2.47
N THR A 204 -10.40 47.73 2.78
CA THR A 204 -11.01 46.65 1.99
C THR A 204 -11.27 47.12 0.56
N PHE A 205 -11.35 46.20 -0.41
CA PHE A 205 -11.54 46.56 -1.82
C PHE A 205 -12.97 47.09 -2.05
N TRP A 206 -13.94 46.36 -1.52
CA TRP A 206 -15.36 46.67 -1.61
C TRP A 206 -15.86 47.39 -0.34
N LYS A 207 -16.79 48.34 -0.50
CA LYS A 207 -17.50 49.06 0.57
C LYS A 207 -18.55 48.17 1.22
N GLU A 208 -19.12 47.27 0.44
CA GLU A 208 -20.13 46.29 0.83
C GLU A 208 -19.54 45.26 1.80
N ASN A 209 -20.37 44.76 2.72
CA ASN A 209 -20.03 43.63 3.57
C ASN A 209 -20.74 42.36 3.09
N ASP A 210 -20.49 41.22 3.75
CA ASP A 210 -21.08 39.92 3.40
C ASP A 210 -22.61 39.89 3.28
N LYS A 211 -23.33 40.86 3.85
CA LYS A 211 -24.80 40.95 3.76
C LYS A 211 -25.30 41.58 2.47
N ASP A 212 -24.43 42.21 1.70
CA ASP A 212 -24.73 42.97 0.49
C ASP A 212 -24.16 42.29 -0.78
N ILE A 213 -23.98 40.96 -0.76
CA ILE A 213 -23.31 40.20 -1.82
C ILE A 213 -23.94 40.36 -3.22
N GLU A 214 -25.25 40.61 -3.29
CA GLU A 214 -25.95 40.90 -4.55
C GLU A 214 -25.44 42.18 -5.22
N LYS A 215 -25.06 43.20 -4.43
CA LYS A 215 -24.48 44.45 -4.95
C LYS A 215 -23.06 44.25 -5.43
N LEU A 216 -22.28 43.39 -4.75
CA LEU A 216 -20.96 42.99 -5.18
C LEU A 216 -21.03 42.28 -6.54
N PHE A 217 -21.92 41.30 -6.67
CA PHE A 217 -22.22 40.61 -7.92
C PHE A 217 -22.62 41.59 -9.03
N PHE A 218 -23.55 42.50 -8.76
CA PHE A 218 -23.92 43.55 -9.71
C PHE A 218 -22.70 44.40 -10.13
N SER A 219 -21.85 44.80 -9.18
CA SER A 219 -20.66 45.62 -9.47
C SER A 219 -19.64 44.87 -10.33
N LEU A 220 -19.40 43.58 -10.05
CA LEU A 220 -18.55 42.71 -10.86
C LEU A 220 -19.11 42.51 -12.28
N TRP A 221 -20.43 42.30 -12.40
CA TRP A 221 -21.09 42.18 -13.69
C TRP A 221 -21.02 43.48 -14.50
N MET A 222 -21.19 44.64 -13.83
CA MET A 222 -21.05 45.95 -14.46
C MET A 222 -19.61 46.19 -14.95
N LEU A 223 -18.58 45.84 -14.15
CA LEU A 223 -17.18 45.89 -14.58
C LEU A 223 -16.97 45.08 -15.87
N GLN A 224 -17.47 43.85 -15.90
CA GLN A 224 -17.35 42.97 -17.08
C GLN A 224 -18.08 43.53 -18.31
N SER A 225 -19.23 44.16 -18.12
CA SER A 225 -20.03 44.75 -19.21
C SER A 225 -19.30 45.89 -19.93
N PHE A 226 -18.44 46.64 -19.23
CA PHE A 226 -17.65 47.72 -19.83
C PHE A 226 -16.59 47.26 -20.82
N VAL A 227 -16.18 45.99 -20.75
CA VAL A 227 -15.24 45.37 -21.70
C VAL A 227 -15.96 44.93 -22.99
N GLN A 228 -17.24 44.57 -22.90
CA GLN A 228 -18.01 44.06 -24.05
C GLN A 228 -18.52 45.16 -24.99
N GLU A 229 -18.61 46.42 -24.52
CA GLU A 229 -19.11 47.56 -25.31
C GLU A 229 -18.02 48.25 -26.17
N GLU A 230 -16.74 48.07 -25.85
CA GLU A 230 -15.61 48.69 -26.55
C GLU A 230 -14.83 47.62 -27.33
N GLY A 231 -14.98 47.58 -28.65
CA GLY A 231 -14.21 46.66 -29.49
C GLY A 231 -12.70 46.90 -29.39
N GLU A 232 -11.93 45.79 -29.40
CA GLU A 232 -10.47 45.66 -29.61
C GLU A 232 -9.63 46.96 -29.52
N THR A 233 -9.61 47.61 -28.37
CA THR A 233 -8.53 48.56 -28.05
C THR A 233 -7.74 48.01 -26.86
N ASP A 234 -6.44 47.86 -27.08
CA ASP A 234 -5.46 47.11 -26.27
C ASP A 234 -5.17 47.72 -24.87
N ASP A 235 -6.03 48.64 -24.40
CA ASP A 235 -5.76 49.49 -23.23
C ASP A 235 -6.88 49.45 -22.17
N ASP A 236 -7.04 48.29 -21.54
CA ASP A 236 -7.84 48.12 -20.30
C ASP A 236 -7.36 49.03 -19.14
N ALA A 237 -6.18 49.67 -19.25
CA ALA A 237 -5.70 50.58 -18.19
C ALA A 237 -6.63 51.79 -17.99
N GLY A 238 -7.47 52.10 -18.99
CA GLY A 238 -8.47 53.15 -18.94
C GLY A 238 -9.74 52.82 -18.13
N VAL A 239 -10.04 51.55 -17.81
CA VAL A 239 -11.28 51.17 -17.10
C VAL A 239 -11.35 51.85 -15.73
N TRP A 240 -10.25 51.81 -14.97
CA TRP A 240 -10.16 52.38 -13.63
C TRP A 240 -10.27 53.92 -13.61
N ASN A 241 -10.01 54.57 -14.74
CA ASN A 241 -10.12 56.01 -14.93
C ASN A 241 -11.55 56.45 -15.38
N LYS A 242 -12.49 55.52 -15.61
CA LYS A 242 -13.88 55.86 -15.98
C LYS A 242 -14.64 56.40 -14.76
N LEU A 243 -15.31 57.55 -14.92
CA LEU A 243 -16.12 58.18 -13.86
C LEU A 243 -17.19 57.25 -13.25
N ILE A 244 -17.68 56.28 -14.03
CA ILE A 244 -18.72 55.34 -13.60
C ILE A 244 -18.20 54.32 -12.56
N VAL A 245 -16.88 54.12 -12.43
CA VAL A 245 -16.29 53.22 -11.44
C VAL A 245 -16.57 53.66 -10.00
N HIS A 246 -16.74 54.96 -9.76
CA HIS A 246 -17.16 55.48 -8.45
C HIS A 246 -18.55 54.99 -8.01
N GLN A 247 -19.35 54.40 -8.92
CA GLN A 247 -20.67 53.84 -8.63
C GLN A 247 -20.63 52.34 -8.29
N LEU A 248 -19.47 51.66 -8.42
CA LEU A 248 -19.31 50.20 -8.31
C LEU A 248 -18.99 49.72 -6.89
N GLY A 249 -19.26 50.53 -5.86
CA GLY A 249 -19.02 50.11 -4.47
C GLY A 249 -17.55 49.96 -4.08
N ILE A 250 -16.58 50.33 -4.92
CA ILE A 250 -15.14 50.25 -4.58
C ILE A 250 -14.79 51.33 -3.54
N ASN A 251 -13.94 50.98 -2.57
CA ASN A 251 -13.44 51.93 -1.57
C ASN A 251 -12.59 53.04 -2.19
N ASP A 252 -12.80 54.28 -1.74
CA ASP A 252 -12.13 55.45 -2.32
C ASP A 252 -10.59 55.35 -2.23
N PRO A 253 -9.97 54.88 -1.12
CA PRO A 253 -8.51 54.70 -1.06
C PRO A 253 -7.95 53.70 -2.08
N ILE A 254 -8.73 52.69 -2.46
CA ILE A 254 -8.36 51.69 -3.48
C ILE A 254 -8.47 52.32 -4.86
N LEU A 255 -9.58 53.01 -5.14
CA LEU A 255 -9.81 53.64 -6.43
C LEU A 255 -8.81 54.76 -6.70
N ASP A 256 -8.53 55.61 -5.70
CA ASP A 256 -7.51 56.66 -5.76
C ASP A 256 -6.11 56.08 -6.04
N PHE A 257 -5.81 54.90 -5.48
CA PHE A 257 -4.57 54.18 -5.78
C PHE A 257 -4.54 53.59 -7.19
N LEU A 258 -5.67 53.11 -7.71
CA LEU A 258 -5.75 52.53 -9.06
C LEU A 258 -5.81 53.57 -10.17
N GLN A 259 -6.12 54.84 -9.87
CA GLN A 259 -6.13 55.95 -10.83
C GLN A 259 -4.75 56.61 -10.98
N ASP A 260 -4.53 57.30 -12.09
CA ASP A 260 -3.24 57.93 -12.36
C ASP A 260 -2.97 59.11 -11.41
N SER A 261 -1.85 59.03 -10.68
CA SER A 261 -1.31 60.12 -9.86
C SER A 261 0.07 60.54 -10.39
N ALA A 262 0.31 61.86 -10.41
CA ALA A 262 1.56 62.45 -10.90
C ALA A 262 2.66 62.53 -9.83
N ASP A 263 2.34 62.21 -8.57
CA ASP A 263 3.17 62.45 -7.39
C ASP A 263 3.75 61.15 -6.76
N ASP A 264 3.63 59.99 -7.42
CA ASP A 264 4.14 58.73 -6.86
C ASP A 264 5.63 58.54 -7.10
N ASP A 265 6.33 58.02 -6.09
CA ASP A 265 7.69 57.54 -6.25
C ASP A 265 7.74 56.32 -7.19
N LEU A 266 8.86 56.10 -7.88
CA LEU A 266 9.02 55.02 -8.89
C LEU A 266 8.61 53.63 -8.37
N ALA A 267 8.86 53.32 -7.10
CA ALA A 267 8.49 52.03 -6.51
C ALA A 267 6.97 51.85 -6.40
N ASP A 268 6.25 52.90 -6.00
CA ASP A 268 4.79 52.89 -5.88
C ASP A 268 4.14 52.83 -7.27
N LEU A 269 4.77 53.46 -8.28
CA LEU A 269 4.36 53.35 -9.67
C LEU A 269 4.51 51.93 -10.22
N ASP A 270 5.65 51.28 -10.00
CA ASP A 270 5.88 49.89 -10.44
C ASP A 270 4.90 48.91 -9.77
N PHE A 271 4.61 49.12 -8.49
CA PHE A 271 3.62 48.31 -7.76
C PHE A 271 2.19 48.59 -8.24
N ARG A 272 1.81 49.85 -8.46
CA ARG A 272 0.52 50.18 -9.08
C ARG A 272 0.34 49.51 -10.43
N ASN A 273 1.36 49.57 -11.30
CA ASN A 273 1.33 48.93 -12.61
C ASN A 273 1.20 47.41 -12.49
N PHE A 274 1.88 46.80 -11.51
CA PHE A 274 1.73 45.38 -11.20
C PHE A 274 0.30 45.02 -10.76
N ILE A 275 -0.30 45.79 -9.85
CA ILE A 275 -1.68 45.58 -9.40
C ILE A 275 -2.68 45.76 -10.56
N ARG A 276 -2.50 46.78 -11.40
CA ARG A 276 -3.32 46.99 -12.61
C ARG A 276 -3.20 45.81 -13.59
N ALA A 277 -2.03 45.23 -13.75
CA ALA A 277 -1.83 44.03 -14.57
C ALA A 277 -2.57 42.80 -14.00
N CYS A 278 -2.67 42.70 -12.67
CA CYS A 278 -3.44 41.66 -12.00
C CYS A 278 -4.95 41.85 -12.16
N LEU A 279 -5.42 43.11 -12.05
CA LEU A 279 -6.83 43.49 -12.07
C LEU A 279 -7.36 43.83 -13.47
N LYS A 280 -6.74 43.33 -14.55
CA LYS A 280 -7.34 43.47 -15.89
C LYS A 280 -8.68 42.73 -15.95
N VAL A 281 -9.74 43.44 -16.34
CA VAL A 281 -11.11 42.88 -16.34
C VAL A 281 -11.26 41.85 -17.47
N ASP A 282 -10.72 42.12 -18.66
CA ASP A 282 -10.65 41.12 -19.74
C ASP A 282 -9.66 40.00 -19.39
N VAL A 283 -10.17 38.77 -19.29
CA VAL A 283 -9.39 37.56 -19.04
C VAL A 283 -8.35 37.33 -20.13
N SER A 284 -8.63 37.72 -21.38
CA SER A 284 -7.70 37.58 -22.51
C SER A 284 -6.45 38.41 -22.29
N ASN A 285 -6.62 39.64 -21.81
CA ASN A 285 -5.55 40.61 -21.59
C ASN A 285 -4.86 40.46 -20.23
N ARG A 286 -5.51 39.81 -19.25
CA ARG A 286 -4.93 39.57 -17.92
C ARG A 286 -3.72 38.65 -18.02
N CYS A 287 -2.63 39.01 -17.36
CA CYS A 287 -1.43 38.19 -17.35
C CYS A 287 -1.66 36.85 -16.62
N SER A 288 -0.98 35.79 -17.06
CA SER A 288 -0.87 34.55 -16.27
C SER A 288 0.08 34.73 -15.08
N PRO A 289 0.02 33.84 -14.06
CA PRO A 289 0.98 33.87 -12.96
C PRO A 289 2.45 33.88 -13.43
N GLU A 290 2.77 33.05 -14.44
CA GLU A 290 4.12 32.95 -15.01
C GLU A 290 4.57 34.24 -15.71
N GLN A 291 3.67 34.89 -16.46
CA GLN A 291 3.97 36.17 -17.11
C GLN A 291 4.24 37.27 -16.09
N LEU A 292 3.53 37.29 -14.97
CA LEU A 292 3.70 38.30 -13.91
C LEU A 292 5.04 38.17 -13.17
N LEU A 293 5.64 36.98 -13.08
CA LEU A 293 6.97 36.83 -12.48
C LEU A 293 8.05 37.64 -13.22
N SER A 294 7.84 37.95 -14.50
CA SER A 294 8.73 38.79 -15.31
C SER A 294 8.41 40.29 -15.25
N HIS A 295 7.47 40.71 -14.40
CA HIS A 295 7.04 42.11 -14.32
C HIS A 295 8.14 43.03 -13.75
N PRO A 296 8.28 44.29 -14.23
CA PRO A 296 9.29 45.25 -13.75
C PRO A 296 9.33 45.42 -12.22
N PHE A 297 8.19 45.27 -11.54
CA PHE A 297 8.08 45.31 -10.07
C PHE A 297 9.07 44.40 -9.32
N PHE A 298 9.50 43.29 -9.91
CA PHE A 298 10.46 42.36 -9.31
C PHE A 298 11.92 42.63 -9.71
N SER A 299 12.16 43.51 -10.69
CA SER A 299 13.50 43.75 -11.26
C SER A 299 14.42 44.47 -10.28
N GLY A 300 15.68 44.03 -10.17
CA GLY A 300 16.72 44.73 -9.40
C GLY A 300 16.69 44.52 -7.88
N HIS A 301 15.81 43.64 -7.36
CA HIS A 301 15.62 43.45 -5.91
C HIS A 301 16.31 42.21 -5.31
N GLY A 302 17.22 41.55 -6.05
CA GLY A 302 17.92 40.36 -5.55
C GLY A 302 17.03 39.13 -5.32
N LEU A 303 15.77 39.19 -5.77
CA LEU A 303 14.86 38.05 -5.86
C LEU A 303 15.38 37.16 -6.99
N SER A 304 16.18 36.16 -6.63
CA SER A 304 16.74 35.22 -7.59
C SER A 304 15.85 33.99 -7.74
N ASP A 305 15.79 33.47 -8.95
CA ASP A 305 15.35 32.09 -9.24
C ASP A 305 16.33 31.02 -8.72
N ASN A 306 17.33 31.37 -7.89
CA ASN A 306 18.37 30.46 -7.38
C ASN A 306 17.86 29.45 -6.33
N TYR A 307 16.64 28.98 -6.49
CA TYR A 307 16.29 27.67 -5.97
C TYR A 307 16.65 26.65 -7.03
N LYS A 308 17.56 25.74 -6.68
CA LYS A 308 17.92 24.59 -7.52
C LYS A 308 16.64 23.90 -7.96
N TYR A 309 16.34 23.96 -9.26
CA TYR A 309 15.41 23.09 -10.00
C TYR A 309 14.49 22.22 -9.12
N TRP A 310 13.43 22.80 -8.57
CA TRP A 310 12.37 22.01 -7.90
C TRP A 310 11.33 21.45 -8.86
N TRP A 311 11.62 21.54 -10.16
CA TRP A 311 10.99 20.70 -11.17
C TRP A 311 11.51 19.25 -11.04
N LYS A 312 11.07 18.55 -10.00
CA LYS A 312 10.69 17.14 -10.15
C LYS A 312 9.18 17.18 -10.34
N LYS A 313 8.68 16.67 -11.48
CA LYS A 313 7.23 16.45 -11.65
C LYS A 313 6.69 15.74 -10.39
N PRO A 314 5.47 16.06 -9.93
CA PRO A 314 4.91 15.50 -8.72
C PRO A 314 5.01 13.98 -8.73
N PHE A 315 5.88 13.41 -7.89
CA PHE A 315 6.12 11.97 -7.59
C PHE A 315 5.92 10.91 -8.71
N LEU A 316 5.87 11.32 -9.99
CA LEU A 316 5.72 10.51 -11.21
C LEU A 316 7.03 10.51 -12.01
N GLN A 317 8.11 11.04 -11.43
CA GLN A 317 9.43 11.03 -12.02
C GLN A 317 10.48 10.82 -10.93
N SER A 318 10.71 9.56 -10.58
CA SER A 318 12.02 9.13 -10.12
C SER A 318 12.61 8.16 -11.15
N GLN A 319 13.67 8.60 -11.82
CA GLN A 319 14.44 7.83 -12.83
C GLN A 319 15.21 6.64 -12.21
N SER A 320 15.08 6.47 -10.90
CA SER A 320 15.54 5.40 -10.01
C SER A 320 14.49 5.32 -8.88
N ILE A 321 14.42 4.25 -8.07
CA ILE A 321 13.67 4.37 -6.80
C ILE A 321 14.43 5.38 -5.93
N ASP A 322 14.02 6.65 -6.00
CA ASP A 322 14.69 7.76 -5.36
C ASP A 322 14.04 7.94 -3.98
N PHE A 323 14.69 7.35 -2.98
CA PHE A 323 14.35 7.62 -1.59
C PHE A 323 14.96 8.99 -1.24
N ASP A 324 14.37 10.07 -1.75
CA ASP A 324 14.84 11.45 -1.56
C ASP A 324 15.15 11.72 -0.07
N GLU A 325 16.33 12.29 0.23
CA GLU A 325 16.78 12.61 1.60
C GLU A 325 15.76 13.45 2.39
N GLU A 326 14.96 14.30 1.72
CA GLU A 326 13.96 15.16 2.35
C GLU A 326 12.69 14.42 2.83
N ASN A 327 12.40 13.24 2.27
CA ASN A 327 11.22 12.42 2.61
C ASN A 327 11.54 11.23 3.52
N MET A 328 12.79 11.13 3.98
CA MET A 328 13.28 10.01 4.77
C MET A 328 13.44 10.38 6.24
N PHE A 329 13.17 9.39 7.09
CA PHE A 329 13.30 9.54 8.53
C PHE A 329 14.77 9.76 8.92
N ILE A 330 15.09 10.88 9.57
CA ILE A 330 16.41 11.14 10.15
C ILE A 330 16.40 10.69 11.61
N PRO A 331 17.29 9.78 12.05
CA PRO A 331 17.31 9.29 13.43
C PRO A 331 17.61 10.38 14.47
N ILE A 332 16.92 10.30 15.61
CA ILE A 332 17.08 11.21 16.77
C ILE A 332 18.53 11.25 17.30
N ASP A 333 19.25 10.12 17.21
CA ASP A 333 20.60 9.96 17.74
C ASP A 333 21.64 10.89 17.06
N GLU A 334 21.31 11.51 15.92
CA GLU A 334 22.22 12.41 15.20
C GLU A 334 22.17 13.87 15.68
N GLN A 335 21.20 14.28 16.53
CA GLN A 335 21.03 15.69 16.95
C GLN A 335 20.53 15.85 18.39
N PRO A 336 21.42 15.81 19.41
CA PRO A 336 21.02 15.97 20.81
C PRO A 336 20.45 17.37 21.07
N ASN A 337 19.29 17.43 21.73
CA ASN A 337 18.50 18.64 22.11
C ASN A 337 17.46 19.15 21.12
N LYS A 338 17.05 18.37 20.11
CA LYS A 338 15.89 18.71 19.27
C LYS A 338 14.64 17.94 19.71
N ASP A 339 13.50 18.52 19.37
CA ASP A 339 12.16 17.95 19.54
C ASP A 339 12.08 16.54 18.92
N VAL A 340 11.38 15.59 19.57
CA VAL A 340 11.28 14.17 19.12
C VAL A 340 10.64 14.00 17.74
N LEU A 341 9.90 15.01 17.26
CA LEU A 341 9.26 15.04 15.95
C LEU A 341 10.09 15.77 14.89
N TYR A 342 11.21 16.39 15.28
CA TYR A 342 12.03 17.15 14.36
C TYR A 342 12.61 16.26 13.26
N GLY A 343 12.48 16.69 12.00
CA GLY A 343 12.97 15.95 10.83
C GLY A 343 12.10 14.76 10.42
N ILE A 344 10.94 14.56 11.06
CA ILE A 344 9.97 13.54 10.65
C ILE A 344 9.00 14.15 9.62
N PRO A 345 8.79 13.52 8.44
CA PRO A 345 7.80 13.97 7.47
C PRO A 345 6.38 14.04 8.05
N LEU A 346 5.56 15.01 7.63
CA LEU A 346 4.21 15.22 8.16
C LEU A 346 3.30 14.00 7.97
N SER A 347 3.43 13.31 6.84
CA SER A 347 2.71 12.05 6.58
C SER A 347 3.05 10.95 7.60
N GLN A 348 4.30 10.86 8.05
CA GLN A 348 4.73 9.94 9.12
C GLN A 348 4.23 10.41 10.48
N ILE A 349 4.30 11.71 10.78
CA ILE A 349 3.74 12.27 12.03
C ILE A 349 2.26 11.93 12.14
N TYR A 350 1.48 12.11 11.07
CA TYR A 350 0.07 11.76 11.06
C TYR A 350 -0.16 10.25 11.18
N TYR A 351 0.66 9.41 10.55
CA TYR A 351 0.61 7.96 10.72
C TYR A 351 0.83 7.55 12.19
N PHE A 352 1.88 8.04 12.85
CA PHE A 352 2.12 7.75 14.26
C PHE A 352 1.08 8.37 15.19
N TRP A 353 0.54 9.53 14.84
CA TRP A 353 -0.55 10.17 15.59
C TRP A 353 -1.80 9.27 15.60
N LYS A 354 -2.17 8.65 14.47
CA LYS A 354 -3.25 7.64 14.42
C LYS A 354 -2.94 6.44 15.33
N LEU A 355 -1.71 5.92 15.29
CA LEU A 355 -1.30 4.81 16.15
C LEU A 355 -1.31 5.17 17.64
N ALA A 356 -1.06 6.43 17.98
CA ALA A 356 -1.15 6.95 19.35
C ALA A 356 -2.61 7.05 19.87
N GLY A 357 -3.60 6.65 19.05
CA GLY A 357 -5.03 6.73 19.37
C GLY A 357 -5.69 8.01 18.85
N GLY A 358 -5.02 8.72 17.94
CA GLY A 358 -5.59 9.87 17.23
C GLY A 358 -6.73 9.45 16.31
N ASP A 359 -7.87 10.12 16.45
CA ASP A 359 -9.02 9.99 15.57
C ASP A 359 -9.61 11.39 15.35
N VAL A 360 -9.66 11.83 14.09
CA VAL A 360 -9.97 13.22 13.74
C VAL A 360 -11.39 13.59 14.19
N GLU A 361 -12.37 12.73 13.89
CA GLU A 361 -13.77 12.97 14.26
C GLU A 361 -13.93 13.02 15.79
N THR A 362 -13.34 12.06 16.51
CA THR A 362 -13.40 11.99 17.97
C THR A 362 -12.72 13.18 18.63
N GLU A 363 -11.58 13.64 18.12
CA GLU A 363 -10.88 14.80 18.66
C GLU A 363 -11.70 16.08 18.47
N LEU A 364 -12.26 16.30 17.28
CA LEU A 364 -13.11 17.46 17.01
C LEU A 364 -14.43 17.42 17.82
N ALA A 365 -15.03 16.25 17.98
CA ALA A 365 -16.21 16.06 18.83
C ALA A 365 -15.91 16.35 20.31
N LYS A 366 -14.78 15.86 20.85
CA LYS A 366 -14.35 16.13 22.25
C LYS A 366 -14.15 17.62 22.53
N ARG A 367 -13.70 18.40 21.54
CA ARG A 367 -13.53 19.84 21.65
C ARG A 367 -14.83 20.63 21.42
N GLY A 368 -15.94 19.95 21.14
CA GLY A 368 -17.25 20.56 20.90
C GLY A 368 -17.42 21.18 19.52
N PHE A 369 -16.51 20.88 18.58
CA PHE A 369 -16.55 21.41 17.21
C PHE A 369 -17.47 20.60 16.28
N LEU A 370 -17.77 19.36 16.66
CA LEU A 370 -18.77 18.52 16.00
C LEU A 370 -19.92 18.25 16.97
N LEU A 371 -21.12 18.73 16.63
CA LEU A 371 -22.34 18.42 17.35
C LEU A 371 -23.00 17.20 16.69
N SER A 372 -23.15 16.09 17.43
CA SER A 372 -23.95 14.96 16.96
C SER A 372 -25.42 15.18 17.32
N THR A 373 -26.17 15.91 16.49
CA THR A 373 -27.59 16.15 16.75
C THR A 373 -28.41 14.88 16.45
N PRO A 374 -29.32 14.41 17.33
CA PRO A 374 -30.16 13.22 17.07
C PRO A 374 -31.03 13.39 15.80
N PRO A 375 -31.32 12.33 15.01
CA PRO A 375 -32.10 12.42 13.77
C PRO A 375 -33.46 13.13 13.90
N ILE A 376 -34.10 13.07 15.06
CA ILE A 376 -35.41 13.68 15.31
C ILE A 376 -35.37 15.21 15.40
N GLU A 377 -34.21 15.79 15.71
CA GLU A 377 -34.00 17.25 15.75
C GLU A 377 -33.61 17.83 14.37
N ARG A 378 -33.52 16.97 13.34
CA ARG A 378 -33.12 17.29 11.95
C ARG A 378 -34.30 17.49 10.98
N ILE A 379 -35.54 17.52 11.49
CA ILE A 379 -36.75 17.71 10.67
C ILE A 379 -36.79 19.16 10.12
N PRO A 380 -37.09 19.39 8.83
CA PRO A 380 -37.03 20.71 8.21
C PRO A 380 -37.98 21.73 8.83
N ARG A 381 -37.55 23.01 8.81
CA ARG A 381 -38.28 24.18 9.32
C ARG A 381 -39.72 24.21 8.79
N THR A 382 -40.70 24.37 9.67
CA THR A 382 -42.09 24.59 9.25
C THR A 382 -42.36 26.09 9.19
N VAL A 383 -42.74 26.60 8.02
CA VAL A 383 -43.14 28.00 7.86
C VAL A 383 -44.62 28.12 8.22
N LYS A 384 -44.94 28.88 9.28
CA LYS A 384 -46.34 29.27 9.55
C LYS A 384 -46.73 30.36 8.55
N VAL A 385 -47.54 29.98 7.57
CA VAL A 385 -47.97 30.82 6.42
C VAL A 385 -48.69 32.11 6.85
N GLN A 386 -49.26 32.19 8.06
CA GLN A 386 -50.04 33.35 8.50
C GLN A 386 -49.21 34.49 9.13
N ASP A 387 -48.04 34.21 9.72
CA ASP A 387 -47.28 35.23 10.49
C ASP A 387 -45.82 35.38 10.04
N GLY A 388 -45.38 34.66 9.00
CA GLY A 388 -43.98 34.69 8.53
C GLY A 388 -42.97 34.24 9.58
N LYS A 389 -43.44 33.67 10.69
CA LYS A 389 -42.61 33.25 11.82
C LYS A 389 -42.07 31.84 11.54
N GLU A 390 -40.77 31.76 11.33
CA GLU A 390 -40.07 30.49 11.23
C GLU A 390 -39.94 29.86 12.62
N GLU A 391 -40.40 28.61 12.78
CA GLU A 391 -40.07 27.77 13.92
C GLU A 391 -39.30 26.54 13.43
N GLY A 392 -38.09 26.36 13.95
CA GLY A 392 -37.22 25.23 13.66
C GLY A 392 -35.85 25.37 14.34
N THR A 393 -35.14 24.26 14.48
CA THR A 393 -33.85 24.17 15.18
C THR A 393 -32.72 24.88 14.44
N THR A 394 -31.68 25.27 15.18
CA THR A 394 -30.39 25.76 14.67
C THR A 394 -29.82 24.75 13.67
N LYS A 395 -29.38 25.22 12.49
CA LYS A 395 -28.82 24.38 11.42
C LYS A 395 -27.78 23.40 12.00
N ASP A 396 -27.92 22.13 11.68
CA ASP A 396 -26.94 21.11 12.02
C ASP A 396 -25.64 21.40 11.25
N THR A 397 -24.57 21.77 11.97
CA THR A 397 -23.23 22.00 11.39
C THR A 397 -22.60 20.71 10.86
N ALA A 398 -23.24 19.55 11.06
CA ALA A 398 -22.83 18.28 10.47
C ALA A 398 -22.89 18.25 8.94
N PHE A 399 -23.77 19.06 8.32
CA PHE A 399 -24.02 19.08 6.86
C PHE A 399 -23.47 20.32 6.15
N LEU A 400 -22.75 21.20 6.85
CA LEU A 400 -22.24 22.46 6.30
C LEU A 400 -20.72 22.41 6.15
N PHE A 401 -20.24 23.07 5.10
CA PHE A 401 -18.86 23.50 4.99
C PHE A 401 -18.47 24.32 6.23
N SER A 402 -17.30 24.03 6.77
CA SER A 402 -16.74 24.75 7.91
C SER A 402 -15.43 25.40 7.47
N ASP A 403 -15.44 26.72 7.33
CA ASP A 403 -14.25 27.56 7.10
C ASP A 403 -13.26 27.53 8.27
N THR A 404 -13.64 26.95 9.41
CA THR A 404 -12.75 26.81 10.56
C THR A 404 -11.73 25.69 10.33
N ILE A 405 -10.45 26.06 10.40
CA ILE A 405 -9.33 25.12 10.42
C ILE A 405 -9.05 24.72 11.88
N TYR A 406 -8.94 23.42 12.12
CA TYR A 406 -8.65 22.86 13.44
C TYR A 406 -7.25 22.27 13.48
N THR A 407 -6.52 22.45 14.59
CA THR A 407 -5.22 21.79 14.80
C THR A 407 -5.32 20.51 15.62
N LEU A 408 -4.70 19.45 15.11
CA LEU A 408 -4.57 18.19 15.85
C LEU A 408 -3.55 18.34 16.98
N SER A 409 -3.87 17.78 18.15
CA SER A 409 -2.93 17.76 19.27
C SER A 409 -1.89 16.65 19.09
N LEU A 410 -0.61 17.02 19.10
CA LEU A 410 0.52 16.07 19.04
C LEU A 410 1.02 15.62 20.43
N LYS A 411 0.40 16.09 21.52
CA LYS A 411 0.88 15.85 22.89
C LYS A 411 1.04 14.37 23.25
N GLU A 412 0.02 13.55 22.96
CA GLU A 412 0.04 12.11 23.26
C GLU A 412 1.11 11.39 22.45
N LEU A 413 1.26 11.74 21.17
CA LEU A 413 2.29 11.20 20.31
C LEU A 413 3.70 11.51 20.84
N ARG A 414 3.95 12.78 21.18
CA ARG A 414 5.23 13.23 21.78
C ARG A 414 5.57 12.42 23.02
N GLN A 415 4.61 12.28 23.95
CA GLN A 415 4.81 11.52 25.18
C GLN A 415 5.16 10.05 24.90
N ARG A 416 4.47 9.39 23.95
CA ARG A 416 4.76 7.99 23.61
C ARG A 416 6.13 7.83 22.94
N LEU A 417 6.52 8.74 22.05
CA LEU A 417 7.82 8.69 21.40
C LEU A 417 8.97 9.01 22.35
N GLU A 418 8.82 9.97 23.26
CA GLU A 418 9.82 10.26 24.30
C GLU A 418 10.09 9.04 25.18
N VAL A 419 9.05 8.27 25.52
CA VAL A 419 9.20 6.99 26.24
C VAL A 419 9.92 5.95 25.37
N ALA A 420 9.58 5.85 24.09
CA ALA A 420 10.17 4.87 23.18
C ALA A 420 11.63 5.18 22.78
N THR A 421 12.05 6.45 22.84
CA THR A 421 13.34 6.94 22.32
C THR A 421 14.29 7.41 23.42
N GLY A 422 13.86 7.42 24.69
CA GLY A 422 14.62 7.92 25.82
C GLY A 422 15.89 7.13 26.19
N PRO A 423 16.74 7.67 27.10
CA PRO A 423 18.04 7.10 27.46
C PRO A 423 17.97 5.74 28.19
N ASN A 424 16.80 5.38 28.74
CA ASN A 424 16.53 4.06 29.31
C ASN A 424 15.94 3.09 28.27
N ARG A 425 16.10 3.37 26.96
CA ARG A 425 15.66 2.46 25.91
C ARG A 425 16.36 1.12 26.10
N GLU A 426 15.57 0.05 26.16
CA GLU A 426 16.12 -1.29 26.01
C GLU A 426 16.55 -1.43 24.55
N THR A 427 17.82 -1.81 24.30
CA THR A 427 18.31 -2.07 22.95
C THR A 427 17.50 -3.21 22.35
N PHE A 428 16.74 -2.90 21.30
CA PHE A 428 15.93 -3.88 20.60
C PHE A 428 16.86 -4.79 19.78
N GLU A 429 17.11 -6.00 20.27
CA GLU A 429 17.78 -7.04 19.48
C GLU A 429 16.74 -7.71 18.58
N TRP A 430 16.91 -7.55 17.27
CA TRP A 430 16.10 -8.24 16.27
C TRP A 430 16.47 -9.72 16.27
N ASP A 431 15.88 -10.50 17.16
CA ASP A 431 16.06 -11.95 17.16
C ASP A 431 15.32 -12.55 15.95
N THR A 432 16.02 -12.62 14.82
CA THR A 432 15.50 -13.19 13.57
C THR A 432 15.40 -14.70 13.60
N ASP A 433 15.92 -15.35 14.65
CA ASP A 433 15.72 -16.77 14.90
C ASP A 433 14.27 -17.05 15.31
N TYR A 434 13.39 -16.04 15.42
CA TYR A 434 11.94 -16.21 15.54
C TYR A 434 11.33 -17.09 14.44
N PHE A 435 11.97 -17.17 13.26
CA PHE A 435 11.58 -18.14 12.23
C PHE A 435 11.71 -19.60 12.68
N MET A 436 12.39 -19.89 13.80
CA MET A 436 12.64 -21.21 14.37
C MET A 436 11.61 -21.66 15.41
N LEU A 437 10.73 -20.78 15.88
CA LEU A 437 9.65 -21.16 16.81
C LEU A 437 8.49 -21.82 16.05
N VAL A 438 8.73 -23.05 15.62
CA VAL A 438 7.70 -24.08 15.41
C VAL A 438 7.52 -24.78 16.75
N ASP A 439 6.34 -25.37 17.00
CA ASP A 439 6.07 -26.25 18.15
C ASP A 439 7.33 -27.01 18.57
N GLU A 440 7.74 -26.84 19.84
CA GLU A 440 8.90 -27.52 20.43
C GLU A 440 8.81 -29.04 20.21
N ASP A 441 7.60 -29.59 20.10
CA ASP A 441 7.33 -31.01 19.81
C ASP A 441 7.74 -31.47 18.40
N ASP A 442 7.76 -30.58 17.40
CA ASP A 442 8.13 -30.90 16.01
C ASP A 442 9.61 -30.57 15.70
N MET A 443 10.20 -29.55 16.35
CA MET A 443 11.59 -29.11 16.14
C MET A 443 12.63 -29.70 17.11
N ASN A 444 12.30 -30.00 18.38
CA ASN A 444 13.27 -30.60 19.31
C ASN A 444 13.82 -31.93 18.79
N PHE A 445 13.08 -32.61 17.92
CA PHE A 445 13.48 -33.87 17.33
C PHE A 445 14.62 -33.77 16.28
N LEU A 446 14.78 -32.63 15.59
CA LEU A 446 15.90 -32.46 14.66
C LEU A 446 17.22 -32.16 15.37
N VAL A 447 17.17 -31.79 16.65
CA VAL A 447 18.33 -31.35 17.44
C VAL A 447 18.71 -32.37 18.53
N ASP A 448 17.74 -33.08 19.14
CA ASP A 448 18.01 -33.83 20.39
C ASP A 448 18.66 -35.23 20.24
N GLU A 449 18.62 -35.89 19.07
CA GLU A 449 19.24 -37.23 18.92
C GLU A 449 20.70 -37.22 18.40
N MET A 450 21.35 -36.05 18.33
CA MET A 450 22.78 -35.95 18.00
C MET A 450 23.68 -35.70 19.23
N SER A 451 23.14 -35.76 20.44
CA SER A 451 23.88 -35.45 21.68
C SER A 451 24.45 -36.67 22.43
N ASP A 452 24.17 -37.90 22.00
CA ASP A 452 24.74 -39.09 22.62
C ASP A 452 25.79 -39.74 21.70
N ASP A 453 27.04 -39.74 22.18
CA ASP A 453 28.26 -40.41 21.69
C ASP A 453 28.97 -39.83 20.44
N ASP A 454 29.80 -38.79 20.63
CA ASP A 454 31.28 -38.90 20.54
C ASP A 454 31.96 -37.52 20.61
N ASN A 455 32.93 -37.39 21.52
CA ASN A 455 33.80 -36.22 21.66
C ASN A 455 34.77 -36.15 20.45
N SER A 456 34.36 -35.52 19.34
CA SER A 456 35.31 -35.04 18.33
C SER A 456 34.84 -33.72 17.72
N SER A 457 35.72 -32.72 17.79
CA SER A 457 35.49 -31.37 17.33
C SER A 457 35.48 -31.28 15.80
N THR A 458 34.30 -31.12 15.18
CA THR A 458 34.17 -30.61 13.80
C THR A 458 32.95 -29.70 13.70
N LYS A 459 33.18 -28.45 13.27
CA LYS A 459 32.17 -27.39 13.07
C LYS A 459 31.32 -27.64 11.81
N ASP A 460 30.41 -28.61 11.83
CA ASP A 460 29.49 -28.89 10.71
C ASP A 460 28.02 -29.11 11.16
N ASP A 461 27.61 -28.44 12.24
CA ASP A 461 26.24 -28.54 12.78
C ASP A 461 25.37 -27.41 12.24
N ASP A 462 24.78 -27.60 11.04
CA ASP A 462 23.49 -27.03 10.57
C ASP A 462 23.24 -27.38 9.08
N ILE A 463 23.41 -28.66 8.72
CA ILE A 463 23.35 -29.08 7.31
C ILE A 463 21.89 -29.31 6.85
N LEU A 464 20.98 -29.73 7.73
CA LEU A 464 19.62 -30.09 7.30
C LEU A 464 18.74 -28.86 7.02
N GLY A 465 18.86 -27.79 7.82
CA GLY A 465 18.16 -26.52 7.61
C GLY A 465 18.62 -25.80 6.33
N LYS A 466 19.94 -25.78 6.07
CA LYS A 466 20.56 -25.16 4.88
C LYS A 466 20.33 -25.92 3.57
N TYR A 467 19.97 -27.20 3.62
CA TYR A 467 19.75 -28.02 2.42
C TYR A 467 18.28 -28.17 2.00
N LEU A 468 17.34 -27.95 2.92
CA LEU A 468 15.90 -27.93 2.61
C LEU A 468 15.46 -26.54 2.10
N TYR A 469 16.21 -25.50 2.46
CA TYR A 469 16.14 -24.16 1.87
C TYR A 469 17.56 -23.67 1.54
N PRO A 470 17.99 -23.67 0.27
CA PRO A 470 19.18 -22.94 -0.07
C PRO A 470 18.91 -21.46 0.22
N ASP A 471 19.74 -20.85 1.07
CA ASP A 471 19.80 -19.40 1.19
C ASP A 471 20.13 -18.85 -0.20
N PRO A 472 19.24 -18.06 -0.84
CA PRO A 472 19.49 -17.55 -2.18
C PRO A 472 20.71 -16.61 -2.25
N ASN A 473 21.21 -16.12 -1.10
CA ASN A 473 22.31 -15.17 -1.03
C ASN A 473 23.39 -15.64 -0.05
N ASN A 474 24.26 -16.55 -0.50
CA ASN A 474 25.40 -17.01 0.29
C ASN A 474 26.54 -15.97 0.30
N HIS A 475 26.37 -14.88 1.07
CA HIS A 475 27.47 -14.03 1.50
C HIS A 475 27.74 -14.29 2.98
N LYS A 476 28.84 -14.99 3.27
CA LYS A 476 29.34 -15.22 4.63
C LYS A 476 29.71 -13.89 5.28
N ALA A 477 28.87 -13.36 6.16
CA ALA A 477 29.27 -12.39 7.16
C ALA A 477 29.86 -13.14 8.38
N SER A 478 31.04 -12.71 8.83
CA SER A 478 31.77 -13.28 9.96
C SER A 478 31.14 -12.89 11.29
N LEU A 479 30.66 -13.84 12.09
CA LEU A 479 30.22 -13.61 13.47
C LEU A 479 31.41 -13.45 14.43
N SER A 480 31.40 -12.38 15.23
CA SER A 480 32.15 -12.28 16.49
C SER A 480 31.20 -12.47 17.68
N SER A 481 31.41 -13.55 18.43
CA SER A 481 30.69 -13.87 19.66
C SER A 481 31.14 -13.00 20.84
N THR A 482 30.20 -12.52 21.64
CA THR A 482 30.48 -12.12 23.03
C THR A 482 29.39 -12.68 23.95
N ASN A 483 29.82 -13.49 24.92
CA ASN A 483 29.02 -14.05 25.99
C ASN A 483 28.79 -13.01 27.10
N GLY A 484 27.57 -12.95 27.66
CA GLY A 484 27.31 -12.25 28.92
C GLY A 484 25.83 -12.21 29.28
N GLN A 485 25.45 -12.97 30.30
CA GLN A 485 24.09 -13.08 30.85
C GLN A 485 23.54 -11.73 31.36
N THR A 486 22.33 -11.36 30.90
CA THR A 486 21.14 -10.91 31.66
C THR A 486 19.99 -10.66 30.67
N THR A 487 18.90 -11.43 30.76
CA THR A 487 17.61 -11.22 30.06
C THR A 487 16.67 -10.31 30.89
N PRO A 488 15.58 -9.67 30.36
CA PRO A 488 15.07 -9.48 28.98
C PRO A 488 14.88 -7.95 28.60
N PRO A 489 14.35 -7.55 27.39
CA PRO A 489 12.91 -7.66 27.04
C PRO A 489 12.61 -8.35 25.68
N THR A 490 12.78 -9.66 25.57
CA THR A 490 12.38 -10.46 24.39
C THR A 490 10.84 -10.57 24.16
N ASN A 491 10.01 -9.75 24.83
CA ASN A 491 8.56 -9.96 24.88
C ASN A 491 7.76 -9.34 23.72
N ASN A 492 8.21 -8.24 23.10
CA ASN A 492 7.38 -7.56 22.08
C ASN A 492 7.32 -8.30 20.74
N ILE A 493 8.39 -8.97 20.29
CA ILE A 493 8.39 -9.79 19.06
C ILE A 493 7.45 -11.01 19.20
N LYS A 494 7.29 -11.53 20.42
CA LYS A 494 6.37 -12.62 20.74
C LYS A 494 4.90 -12.19 20.75
N LEU A 495 4.61 -10.88 20.72
CA LEU A 495 3.23 -10.41 20.61
C LEU A 495 2.72 -10.64 19.18
N PRO A 496 1.44 -11.03 19.04
CA PRO A 496 0.76 -11.11 17.75
C PRO A 496 1.04 -9.88 16.87
N LEU A 497 1.20 -10.09 15.57
CA LEU A 497 1.56 -9.03 14.62
C LEU A 497 0.61 -7.82 14.72
N LEU A 498 -0.68 -8.06 14.91
CA LEU A 498 -1.69 -7.00 15.04
C LEU A 498 -1.46 -6.08 16.25
N ILE A 499 -0.84 -6.59 17.33
CA ILE A 499 -0.48 -5.78 18.51
C ILE A 499 0.76 -4.95 18.18
N ARG A 500 1.76 -5.55 17.52
CA ARG A 500 2.97 -4.87 17.09
C ARG A 500 2.71 -3.76 16.07
N GLU A 501 1.75 -3.94 15.17
CA GLU A 501 1.32 -2.90 14.21
C GLU A 501 0.62 -1.71 14.88
N LYS A 502 0.12 -1.87 16.11
CA LYS A 502 -0.53 -0.80 16.89
C LYS A 502 0.40 -0.13 17.89
N ASP A 503 1.59 -0.69 18.13
CA ASP A 503 2.56 -0.13 19.05
C ASP A 503 3.36 1.01 18.38
N VAL A 504 3.22 2.22 18.91
CA VAL A 504 3.84 3.43 18.35
C VAL A 504 5.37 3.34 18.37
N GLY A 505 5.96 2.86 19.47
CA GLY A 505 7.41 2.79 19.62
C GLY A 505 8.03 1.75 18.70
N TYR A 506 7.40 0.59 18.60
CA TYR A 506 7.80 -0.47 17.67
C TYR A 506 7.70 -0.01 16.22
N GLN A 507 6.55 0.55 15.80
CA GLN A 507 6.39 1.04 14.42
C GLN A 507 7.36 2.16 14.09
N PHE A 508 7.64 3.06 15.04
CA PHE A 508 8.64 4.11 14.87
C PHE A 508 10.02 3.52 14.55
N GLN A 509 10.46 2.53 15.32
CA GLN A 509 11.74 1.84 15.08
C GLN A 509 11.76 1.07 13.75
N ARG A 510 10.67 0.37 13.40
CA ARG A 510 10.57 -0.34 12.11
C ARG A 510 10.62 0.61 10.93
N VAL A 511 9.87 1.72 10.98
CA VAL A 511 9.87 2.74 9.93
C VAL A 511 11.24 3.38 9.81
N ALA A 512 11.89 3.74 10.91
CA ALA A 512 13.25 4.29 10.91
C ALA A 512 14.27 3.32 10.26
N LEU A 513 14.25 2.05 10.67
CA LEU A 513 15.14 1.01 10.12
C LEU A 513 14.93 0.84 8.62
N PHE A 514 13.68 0.63 8.19
CA PHE A 514 13.41 0.40 6.77
C PHE A 514 13.60 1.67 5.93
N SER A 515 13.35 2.86 6.47
CA SER A 515 13.75 4.09 5.81
C SER A 515 15.26 4.04 5.53
N GLU A 516 16.11 3.87 6.54
CA GLU A 516 17.56 3.87 6.31
C GLU A 516 18.02 2.76 5.33
N LEU A 517 17.46 1.56 5.44
CA LEU A 517 17.76 0.48 4.50
C LEU A 517 17.33 0.83 3.08
N LEU A 518 16.14 1.39 2.90
CA LEU A 518 15.66 1.82 1.59
C LEU A 518 16.59 2.90 1.00
N ARG A 519 17.13 3.82 1.79
CA ARG A 519 18.10 4.84 1.33
C ARG A 519 19.33 4.22 0.64
N GLN A 520 19.76 3.07 1.16
CA GLN A 520 20.95 2.35 0.71
C GLN A 520 20.64 1.31 -0.39
N TYR A 521 19.37 1.15 -0.76
CA TYR A 521 18.97 0.24 -1.81
C TYR A 521 19.53 0.71 -3.18
N PRO A 522 20.05 -0.17 -4.05
CA PRO A 522 19.89 -1.63 -4.06
C PRO A 522 20.88 -2.44 -3.22
N ALA A 523 21.92 -1.82 -2.67
CA ALA A 523 22.98 -2.54 -1.95
C ALA A 523 22.48 -3.22 -0.67
N SER A 524 21.48 -2.63 0.00
CA SER A 524 20.86 -3.14 1.23
C SER A 524 19.77 -4.18 1.02
N ARG A 525 19.53 -4.66 -0.22
CA ARG A 525 18.38 -5.54 -0.53
C ARG A 525 18.31 -6.79 0.34
N ASP A 526 19.45 -7.41 0.63
CA ASP A 526 19.50 -8.64 1.43
C ASP A 526 19.14 -8.37 2.89
N GLU A 527 19.56 -7.23 3.44
CA GLU A 527 19.15 -6.77 4.78
C GLU A 527 17.66 -6.41 4.84
N ILE A 528 17.11 -5.80 3.78
CA ILE A 528 15.66 -5.56 3.66
C ILE A 528 14.89 -6.88 3.73
N ILE A 529 15.32 -7.90 2.97
CA ILE A 529 14.69 -9.23 2.99
C ILE A 529 14.85 -9.88 4.37
N HIS A 530 16.04 -9.78 4.98
CA HIS A 530 16.33 -10.31 6.30
C HIS A 530 15.41 -9.71 7.38
N HIS A 531 15.21 -8.39 7.39
CA HIS A 531 14.30 -7.76 8.35
C HIS A 531 12.83 -7.96 8.01
N ALA A 532 12.46 -8.07 6.72
CA ALA A 532 11.09 -8.33 6.28
C ALA A 532 10.59 -9.75 6.67
N LYS A 533 11.51 -10.69 6.87
CA LYS A 533 11.22 -12.00 7.48
C LYS A 533 10.58 -11.86 8.86
N VAL A 534 10.92 -10.84 9.65
CA VAL A 534 10.24 -10.57 10.94
C VAL A 534 8.83 -10.02 10.69
N ASP A 535 8.72 -8.88 10.02
CA ASP A 535 7.49 -8.25 9.53
C ASP A 535 7.81 -7.04 8.65
N ILE A 536 6.78 -6.42 8.07
CA ILE A 536 6.91 -5.22 7.23
C ILE A 536 6.04 -4.11 7.85
N PRO A 537 6.60 -2.91 8.15
CA PRO A 537 5.81 -1.81 8.68
C PRO A 537 4.79 -1.33 7.62
N PRO A 538 3.49 -1.21 7.97
CA PRO A 538 2.45 -0.86 7.01
C PRO A 538 2.71 0.42 6.21
N PHE A 539 3.30 1.43 6.84
CA PHE A 539 3.57 2.72 6.23
C PHE A 539 4.51 2.64 5.01
N LEU A 540 5.50 1.73 5.02
CA LEU A 540 6.51 1.59 3.96
C LEU A 540 6.27 0.35 3.06
N ARG A 541 5.17 -0.38 3.25
CA ARG A 541 4.94 -1.70 2.65
C ARG A 541 5.14 -1.72 1.13
N GLY A 542 4.55 -0.79 0.38
CA GLY A 542 4.67 -0.74 -1.08
C GLY A 542 6.12 -0.64 -1.57
N ARG A 543 6.91 0.24 -0.93
CA ARG A 543 8.34 0.42 -1.24
C ARG A 543 9.19 -0.78 -0.83
N ILE A 544 8.90 -1.39 0.31
CA ILE A 544 9.60 -2.60 0.78
C ILE A 544 9.30 -3.78 -0.14
N TRP A 545 8.06 -3.96 -0.59
CA TRP A 545 7.68 -4.98 -1.56
C TRP A 545 8.44 -4.81 -2.88
N ALA A 546 8.53 -3.58 -3.40
CA ALA A 546 9.30 -3.28 -4.60
C ALA A 546 10.79 -3.65 -4.44
N ALA A 547 11.40 -3.33 -3.30
CA ALA A 547 12.78 -3.69 -3.00
C ALA A 547 13.00 -5.21 -2.88
N ILE A 548 12.07 -5.94 -2.23
CA ILE A 548 12.09 -7.41 -2.15
C ILE A 548 11.98 -8.03 -3.55
N LEU A 549 11.14 -7.46 -4.42
CA LEU A 549 11.01 -7.88 -5.82
C LEU A 549 12.22 -7.48 -6.68
N GLY A 550 13.15 -6.67 -6.16
CA GLY A 550 14.37 -6.30 -6.86
C GLY A 550 14.13 -5.29 -7.98
N ILE A 551 13.16 -4.39 -7.81
CA ILE A 551 12.89 -3.31 -8.76
C ILE A 551 13.93 -2.21 -8.54
N TYR A 552 14.66 -1.81 -9.58
CA TYR A 552 15.60 -0.69 -9.55
C TYR A 552 15.80 -0.15 -10.96
N GLY A 553 16.36 1.06 -11.08
CA GLY A 553 16.52 1.75 -12.36
C GLY A 553 15.25 2.48 -12.83
N ASP A 554 15.18 2.77 -14.12
CA ASP A 554 14.14 3.62 -14.72
C ASP A 554 12.89 2.81 -15.11
N TYR A 555 12.13 2.43 -14.08
CA TYR A 555 10.87 1.70 -14.27
C TYR A 555 9.76 2.57 -14.85
N GLN A 556 9.86 3.90 -14.72
CA GLN A 556 8.92 4.84 -15.31
C GLN A 556 9.04 4.83 -16.84
N ALA A 557 10.26 4.91 -17.39
CA ALA A 557 10.48 4.80 -18.83
C ALA A 557 10.00 3.46 -19.39
N LEU A 558 10.14 2.36 -18.61
CA LEU A 558 9.58 1.07 -18.99
C LEU A 558 8.05 1.13 -19.08
N TYR A 559 7.37 1.66 -18.07
CA TYR A 559 5.91 1.82 -18.07
C TYR A 559 5.40 2.74 -19.19
N ASP A 560 6.14 3.80 -19.50
CA ASP A 560 5.80 4.75 -20.56
C ASP A 560 6.09 4.23 -21.96
N SER A 561 6.96 3.23 -22.11
CA SER A 561 7.24 2.59 -23.39
C SER A 561 6.08 1.74 -23.93
N TYR A 562 5.12 1.37 -23.08
CA TYR A 562 3.98 0.54 -23.44
C TYR A 562 2.71 1.36 -23.71
N ASP A 563 2.01 0.99 -24.79
CA ASP A 563 0.71 1.57 -25.16
C ASP A 563 -0.39 1.08 -24.20
N LYS A 564 -0.79 1.96 -23.29
CA LYS A 564 -1.85 1.74 -22.29
C LYS A 564 -3.11 2.59 -22.54
N GLU A 565 -2.98 3.66 -23.32
CA GLU A 565 -4.03 4.65 -23.55
C GLU A 565 -4.91 4.33 -24.76
N THR A 566 -4.38 3.68 -25.81
CA THR A 566 -5.16 3.49 -27.03
C THR A 566 -6.39 2.63 -26.74
N GLU A 567 -7.58 3.20 -26.92
CA GLU A 567 -8.83 2.46 -26.89
C GLU A 567 -8.90 1.58 -28.15
N LYS A 568 -8.81 0.27 -27.93
CA LYS A 568 -9.09 -0.73 -28.95
C LYS A 568 -10.31 -1.47 -28.42
N GLU A 569 -11.37 -1.59 -29.19
CA GLU A 569 -12.51 -2.43 -28.79
C GLU A 569 -12.15 -3.92 -28.92
N THR A 570 -11.15 -4.38 -28.17
CA THR A 570 -10.81 -5.80 -28.13
C THR A 570 -11.73 -6.53 -27.15
N ALA A 571 -11.85 -7.85 -27.30
CA ALA A 571 -12.57 -8.68 -26.34
C ALA A 571 -11.96 -8.57 -24.93
N THR A 572 -10.65 -8.34 -24.84
CA THR A 572 -9.93 -8.15 -23.57
C THR A 572 -10.28 -6.83 -22.91
N ASP A 573 -10.32 -5.73 -23.65
CA ASP A 573 -10.71 -4.42 -23.11
C ASP A 573 -12.14 -4.46 -22.55
N ARG A 574 -13.08 -5.08 -23.29
CA ARG A 574 -14.46 -5.29 -22.83
C ARG A 574 -14.56 -6.13 -21.55
N GLN A 575 -13.66 -7.09 -21.35
CA GLN A 575 -13.64 -7.89 -20.12
C GLN A 575 -13.09 -7.06 -18.95
N ILE A 576 -12.01 -6.30 -19.17
CA ILE A 576 -11.43 -5.38 -18.18
C ILE A 576 -12.48 -4.35 -17.74
N ASP A 577 -13.25 -3.79 -18.68
CA ASP A 577 -14.37 -2.87 -18.42
C ASP A 577 -15.40 -3.41 -17.42
N VAL A 578 -15.65 -4.72 -17.47
CA VAL A 578 -16.65 -5.40 -16.64
C VAL A 578 -16.07 -5.80 -15.29
N ASP A 579 -14.79 -6.15 -15.23
CA ASP A 579 -14.15 -6.65 -14.00
C ASP A 579 -13.68 -5.52 -13.08
N VAL A 580 -13.10 -4.45 -13.63
CA VAL A 580 -12.54 -3.33 -12.86
C VAL A 580 -13.52 -2.72 -11.85
N PRO A 581 -14.78 -2.38 -12.21
CA PRO A 581 -15.72 -1.77 -11.25
C PRO A 581 -16.14 -2.69 -10.09
N ARG A 582 -15.92 -4.01 -10.23
CA ARG A 582 -16.27 -5.02 -9.22
C ARG A 582 -15.09 -5.39 -8.32
N CYS A 583 -13.87 -5.07 -8.75
CA CYS A 583 -12.63 -5.38 -8.06
C CYS A 583 -12.53 -4.60 -6.74
N HIS A 584 -12.67 -5.31 -5.62
CA HIS A 584 -12.50 -4.74 -4.27
C HIS A 584 -13.28 -3.43 -4.02
N GLN A 585 -14.54 -3.35 -4.49
CA GLN A 585 -15.40 -2.15 -4.38
C GLN A 585 -15.56 -1.56 -2.97
N TYR A 586 -15.26 -2.33 -1.91
CA TYR A 586 -15.26 -1.84 -0.53
C TYR A 586 -14.08 -0.89 -0.24
N ASN A 587 -13.02 -0.93 -1.05
CA ASN A 587 -11.87 -0.04 -0.96
C ASN A 587 -12.19 1.28 -1.67
N GLN A 588 -12.02 2.40 -0.97
CA GLN A 588 -12.39 3.73 -1.46
C GLN A 588 -11.58 4.17 -2.69
N LEU A 589 -10.31 3.76 -2.79
CA LEU A 589 -9.48 4.11 -3.94
C LEU A 589 -9.89 3.29 -5.16
N LEU A 590 -10.09 1.98 -4.99
CA LEU A 590 -10.42 1.09 -6.10
C LEU A 590 -11.85 1.27 -6.61
N SER A 591 -12.77 1.78 -5.79
CA SER A 591 -14.13 2.15 -6.23
C SER A 591 -14.22 3.53 -6.89
N SER A 592 -13.15 4.34 -6.84
CA SER A 592 -13.12 5.66 -7.48
C SER A 592 -12.90 5.52 -8.99
N PRO A 593 -13.46 6.41 -9.83
CA PRO A 593 -13.21 6.37 -11.27
C PRO A 593 -11.73 6.50 -11.63
N ILE A 594 -10.97 7.32 -10.90
CA ILE A 594 -9.51 7.41 -11.05
C ILE A 594 -8.86 6.06 -10.75
N GLY A 595 -9.30 5.36 -9.70
CA GLY A 595 -8.85 4.00 -9.42
C GLY A 595 -9.18 3.02 -10.54
N HIS A 596 -10.38 3.10 -11.11
CA HIS A 596 -10.78 2.28 -12.27
C HIS A 596 -9.89 2.54 -13.49
N GLU A 597 -9.63 3.79 -13.83
CA GLU A 597 -8.76 4.18 -14.93
C GLU A 597 -7.33 3.68 -14.72
N LYS A 598 -6.77 3.88 -13.52
CA LYS A 598 -5.43 3.41 -13.15
C LYS A 598 -5.32 1.89 -13.25
N LEU A 599 -6.29 1.15 -12.69
CA LEU A 599 -6.30 -0.31 -12.74
C LEU A 599 -6.39 -0.81 -14.19
N ARG A 600 -7.25 -0.20 -15.01
CA ARG A 600 -7.35 -0.49 -16.44
C ARG A 600 -6.02 -0.26 -17.16
N ARG A 601 -5.38 0.91 -16.98
CA ARG A 601 -4.08 1.22 -17.60
C ARG A 601 -3.01 0.21 -17.22
N LEU A 602 -2.94 -0.16 -15.95
CA LEU A 602 -1.97 -1.12 -15.44
C LEU A 602 -2.19 -2.53 -16.04
N LEU A 603 -3.44 -3.00 -16.10
CA LEU A 603 -3.81 -4.28 -16.73
C LEU A 603 -3.48 -4.30 -18.23
N LYS A 604 -3.84 -3.22 -18.95
CA LYS A 604 -3.50 -3.08 -20.38
C LYS A 604 -1.99 -3.09 -20.60
N CYS A 605 -1.27 -2.31 -19.80
CA CYS A 605 0.20 -2.26 -19.84
C CYS A 605 0.81 -3.66 -19.62
N PHE A 606 0.29 -4.42 -18.64
CA PHE A 606 0.74 -5.79 -18.38
C PHE A 606 0.56 -6.72 -19.59
N ILE A 607 -0.59 -6.67 -20.25
CA ILE A 607 -0.89 -7.51 -21.42
C ILE A 607 0.02 -7.13 -22.58
N VAL A 608 0.17 -5.84 -22.87
CA VAL A 608 1.02 -5.35 -23.96
C VAL A 608 2.49 -5.69 -23.71
N ALA A 609 2.98 -5.49 -22.49
CA ALA A 609 4.35 -5.84 -22.10
C ALA A 609 4.66 -7.33 -22.27
N ASN A 610 3.65 -8.20 -22.12
CA ASN A 610 3.80 -9.65 -22.19
C ASN A 610 3.21 -10.29 -23.46
N ALA A 611 2.92 -9.50 -24.49
CA ALA A 611 2.37 -10.02 -25.75
C ALA A 611 3.29 -11.06 -26.41
N ASN A 612 4.62 -10.86 -26.35
CA ASN A 612 5.61 -11.81 -26.86
C ASN A 612 5.66 -13.11 -26.05
N ASN A 613 5.30 -13.07 -24.77
CA ASN A 613 5.25 -14.21 -23.87
C ASN A 613 3.89 -14.94 -23.92
N LYS A 614 2.98 -14.52 -24.82
CA LYS A 614 1.62 -15.06 -24.99
C LYS A 614 0.77 -15.04 -23.71
N LEU A 615 1.06 -14.11 -22.80
CA LEU A 615 0.19 -13.91 -21.63
C LEU A 615 -1.05 -13.13 -22.05
N VAL A 616 -2.19 -13.51 -21.52
CA VAL A 616 -3.51 -12.91 -21.79
C VAL A 616 -4.19 -12.53 -20.49
N TYR A 617 -5.23 -11.69 -20.61
CA TYR A 617 -6.08 -11.39 -19.48
C TYR A 617 -6.92 -12.61 -19.08
N TRP A 618 -6.81 -13.00 -17.82
CA TRP A 618 -7.74 -13.92 -17.16
C TRP A 618 -8.45 -13.17 -16.04
N GLN A 619 -9.76 -13.41 -15.90
CA GLN A 619 -10.55 -12.87 -14.79
C GLN A 619 -9.89 -13.27 -13.45
N GLY A 620 -9.64 -12.29 -12.59
CA GLY A 620 -8.83 -12.43 -11.37
C GLY A 620 -7.47 -11.73 -11.44
N LEU A 621 -6.98 -11.38 -12.64
CA LEU A 621 -5.75 -10.58 -12.78
C LEU A 621 -5.93 -9.15 -12.23
N ASP A 622 -7.13 -8.60 -12.33
CA ASP A 622 -7.56 -7.35 -11.68
C ASP A 622 -7.40 -7.43 -10.15
N SER A 623 -7.88 -8.51 -9.53
CA SER A 623 -7.75 -8.75 -8.10
C SER A 623 -6.28 -8.99 -7.70
N LEU A 624 -5.49 -9.64 -8.54
CA LEU A 624 -4.04 -9.82 -8.32
C LEU A 624 -3.28 -8.48 -8.39
N CYS A 625 -3.73 -7.58 -9.26
CA CYS A 625 -3.12 -6.26 -9.45
C CYS A 625 -3.47 -5.27 -8.32
N ALA A 626 -4.64 -5.40 -7.71
CA ALA A 626 -5.17 -4.46 -6.74
C ALA A 626 -4.25 -4.15 -5.53
N PRO A 627 -3.56 -5.11 -4.89
CA PRO A 627 -2.60 -4.81 -3.82
C PRO A 627 -1.46 -3.89 -4.26
N PHE A 628 -0.91 -4.09 -5.46
CA PHE A 628 0.19 -3.27 -5.97
C PHE A 628 -0.26 -1.85 -6.29
N LEU A 629 -1.44 -1.70 -6.89
CA LEU A 629 -2.01 -0.39 -7.21
C LEU A 629 -2.39 0.37 -5.93
N THR A 630 -3.03 -0.28 -4.96
CA THR A 630 -3.44 0.40 -3.72
C THR A 630 -2.27 0.87 -2.88
N LEU A 631 -1.19 0.09 -2.79
CA LEU A 631 0.02 0.47 -2.06
C LEU A 631 0.87 1.52 -2.79
N ASN A 632 0.72 1.65 -4.12
CA ASN A 632 1.49 2.57 -4.94
C ASN A 632 0.56 3.41 -5.85
N PHE A 633 -0.56 3.90 -5.32
CA PHE A 633 -1.62 4.53 -6.13
C PHE A 633 -1.15 5.76 -6.91
N ASN A 634 -0.19 6.48 -6.31
CA ASN A 634 0.46 7.65 -6.87
C ASN A 634 1.71 7.33 -7.71
N ASP A 635 2.12 6.07 -7.79
CA ASP A 635 3.23 5.59 -8.62
C ASP A 635 2.79 4.31 -9.38
N GLU A 636 2.00 4.53 -10.45
CA GLU A 636 1.48 3.45 -11.30
C GLU A 636 2.60 2.63 -11.95
N ALA A 637 3.73 3.25 -12.27
CA ALA A 637 4.86 2.57 -12.89
C ALA A 637 5.54 1.60 -11.93
N LEU A 638 5.66 1.97 -10.65
CA LEU A 638 6.14 1.07 -9.60
C LEU A 638 5.15 -0.07 -9.36
N ALA A 639 3.84 0.22 -9.34
CA ALA A 639 2.80 -0.80 -9.23
C ALA A 639 2.86 -1.82 -10.39
N PHE A 640 2.98 -1.33 -11.62
CA PHE A 640 3.19 -2.14 -12.83
C PHE A 640 4.45 -3.00 -12.71
N SER A 641 5.58 -2.39 -12.33
CA SER A 641 6.87 -3.11 -12.22
C SER A 641 6.81 -4.21 -11.17
N CYS A 642 6.14 -3.94 -10.04
CA CYS A 642 5.88 -4.96 -9.03
C CYS A 642 5.10 -6.13 -9.61
N LEU A 643 3.97 -5.87 -10.28
CA LEU A 643 3.17 -6.92 -10.91
C LEU A 643 3.96 -7.71 -11.97
N HIS A 644 4.70 -6.99 -12.82
CA HIS A 644 5.49 -7.56 -13.91
C HIS A 644 6.59 -8.49 -13.41
N THR A 645 7.28 -8.15 -12.31
CA THR A 645 8.30 -9.01 -11.69
C THR A 645 7.71 -10.10 -10.80
N PHE A 646 6.54 -9.87 -10.21
CA PHE A 646 5.88 -10.81 -9.31
C PHE A 646 5.35 -12.05 -10.04
N ILE A 647 4.71 -11.87 -11.20
CA ILE A 647 4.06 -12.98 -11.92
C ILE A 647 5.07 -14.08 -12.33
N PRO A 648 6.21 -13.79 -12.97
CA PRO A 648 7.19 -14.84 -13.29
C PRO A 648 7.74 -15.57 -12.06
N LYS A 649 7.78 -14.91 -10.89
CA LYS A 649 8.30 -15.51 -9.65
C LYS A 649 7.34 -16.49 -8.99
N PHE A 650 6.04 -16.21 -8.99
CA PHE A 650 5.05 -17.00 -8.23
C PHE A 650 3.95 -17.66 -9.08
N LEU A 651 3.70 -17.11 -10.28
CA LEU A 651 2.61 -17.48 -11.19
C LEU A 651 3.12 -17.67 -12.62
N GLN A 652 4.33 -18.22 -12.77
CA GLN A 652 4.93 -18.54 -14.06
C GLN A 652 3.94 -19.33 -14.91
N ASP A 653 3.75 -18.90 -16.16
CA ASP A 653 2.89 -19.52 -17.17
C ASP A 653 1.39 -19.63 -16.83
N VAL A 654 0.94 -19.16 -15.66
CA VAL A 654 -0.47 -19.23 -15.22
C VAL A 654 -1.40 -18.41 -16.11
N PHE A 655 -0.90 -17.31 -16.68
CA PHE A 655 -1.67 -16.40 -17.54
C PHE A 655 -1.48 -16.65 -19.04
N LEU A 656 -0.93 -17.81 -19.45
CA LEU A 656 -0.91 -18.20 -20.86
C LEU A 656 -2.33 -18.32 -21.43
N PHE A 657 -2.46 -18.16 -22.75
CA PHE A 657 -3.71 -18.43 -23.45
C PHE A 657 -4.23 -19.87 -23.21
N ASP A 658 -3.34 -20.85 -23.19
CA ASP A 658 -3.62 -22.20 -22.70
C ASP A 658 -2.78 -22.47 -21.46
N ASN A 659 -3.40 -22.34 -20.29
CA ASN A 659 -2.81 -22.59 -18.98
C ASN A 659 -3.28 -23.94 -18.38
N SER A 660 -3.99 -24.77 -19.16
CA SER A 660 -4.66 -25.98 -18.66
C SER A 660 -3.69 -26.98 -18.03
N SER A 661 -2.48 -27.11 -18.60
CA SER A 661 -1.43 -27.98 -18.04
C SER A 661 -0.88 -27.44 -16.73
N VAL A 662 -0.66 -26.12 -16.66
CA VAL A 662 -0.08 -25.42 -15.50
C VAL A 662 -1.03 -25.48 -14.31
N ILE A 663 -2.30 -25.11 -14.51
CA ILE A 663 -3.32 -25.14 -13.46
C ILE A 663 -3.53 -26.57 -12.96
N ALA A 664 -3.67 -27.54 -13.86
CA ALA A 664 -3.90 -28.91 -13.46
C ALA A 664 -2.69 -29.54 -12.75
N GLU A 665 -1.46 -29.11 -13.08
CA GLU A 665 -0.28 -29.46 -12.27
C GLU A 665 -0.36 -28.86 -10.87
N TYR A 666 -0.66 -27.55 -10.78
CA TYR A 666 -0.76 -26.82 -9.51
C TYR A 666 -1.76 -27.50 -8.57
N LEU A 667 -2.94 -27.86 -9.08
CA LEU A 667 -4.01 -28.52 -8.34
C LEU A 667 -3.65 -29.97 -7.98
N ALA A 668 -2.95 -30.71 -8.85
CA ALA A 668 -2.47 -32.06 -8.53
C ALA A 668 -1.44 -32.04 -7.39
N VAL A 669 -0.46 -31.13 -7.44
CA VAL A 669 0.52 -30.98 -6.35
C VAL A 669 -0.18 -30.55 -5.06
N PHE A 670 -1.14 -29.64 -5.12
CA PHE A 670 -1.94 -29.25 -3.96
C PHE A 670 -2.70 -30.44 -3.36
N LYS A 671 -3.36 -31.27 -4.19
CA LYS A 671 -4.02 -32.51 -3.77
C LYS A 671 -3.05 -33.48 -3.08
N HIS A 672 -1.87 -33.67 -3.67
CA HIS A 672 -0.84 -34.54 -3.11
C HIS A 672 -0.32 -34.01 -1.75
N LEU A 673 -0.17 -32.69 -1.61
CA LEU A 673 0.22 -32.09 -0.33
C LEU A 673 -0.86 -32.24 0.74
N LEU A 674 -2.13 -32.15 0.35
CA LEU A 674 -3.23 -32.39 1.28
C LEU A 674 -3.20 -33.82 1.81
N SER A 675 -3.04 -34.82 0.94
CA SER A 675 -2.92 -36.21 1.39
C SER A 675 -1.65 -36.48 2.21
N PHE A 676 -0.57 -35.76 1.92
CA PHE A 676 0.69 -35.87 2.64
C PHE A 676 0.61 -35.31 4.07
N HIS A 677 -0.08 -34.19 4.28
CA HIS A 677 -0.16 -33.51 5.58
C HIS A 677 -1.42 -33.80 6.38
N ASP A 678 -2.58 -33.99 5.74
CA ASP A 678 -3.85 -34.33 6.38
C ASP A 678 -4.58 -35.46 5.61
N PRO A 679 -4.12 -36.71 5.77
CA PRO A 679 -4.65 -37.86 5.02
C PRO A 679 -6.13 -38.12 5.30
N GLU A 680 -6.61 -37.82 6.50
CA GLU A 680 -8.01 -38.00 6.89
C GLU A 680 -8.91 -37.01 6.13
N LEU A 681 -8.56 -35.72 6.14
CA LEU A 681 -9.30 -34.71 5.39
C LEU A 681 -9.25 -34.99 3.90
N SER A 682 -8.06 -35.30 3.37
CA SER A 682 -7.91 -35.68 1.96
C SER A 682 -8.79 -36.87 1.57
N SER A 683 -8.87 -37.89 2.43
CA SER A 683 -9.67 -39.09 2.18
C SER A 683 -11.16 -38.77 2.18
N HIS A 684 -11.62 -37.95 3.12
CA HIS A 684 -13.01 -37.49 3.19
C HIS A 684 -13.41 -36.69 1.95
N LEU A 685 -12.63 -35.65 1.60
CA LEU A 685 -12.91 -34.81 0.43
C LEU A 685 -12.92 -35.63 -0.87
N ASN A 686 -12.00 -36.60 -1.00
CA ASN A 686 -11.98 -37.50 -2.14
C ASN A 686 -13.22 -38.40 -2.18
N LYS A 687 -13.68 -38.91 -1.04
CA LYS A 687 -14.87 -39.77 -0.91
C LYS A 687 -16.16 -39.04 -1.31
N ILE A 688 -16.31 -37.77 -0.94
CA ILE A 688 -17.48 -36.96 -1.29
C ILE A 688 -17.38 -36.32 -2.70
N GLY A 689 -16.27 -36.52 -3.41
CA GLY A 689 -16.06 -35.95 -4.74
C GLY A 689 -15.71 -34.46 -4.77
N TYR A 690 -15.31 -33.87 -3.64
CA TYR A 690 -14.94 -32.46 -3.53
C TYR A 690 -13.45 -32.26 -3.84
N GLN A 691 -13.12 -32.17 -5.12
CA GLN A 691 -11.73 -32.05 -5.61
C GLN A 691 -11.26 -30.59 -5.68
N PRO A 692 -9.94 -30.31 -5.60
CA PRO A 692 -9.39 -28.95 -5.68
C PRO A 692 -9.81 -28.12 -6.89
N ASP A 693 -10.08 -28.73 -8.03
CA ASP A 693 -10.52 -28.04 -9.26
C ASP A 693 -11.84 -27.25 -9.06
N LEU A 694 -12.63 -27.59 -8.05
CA LEU A 694 -13.91 -26.94 -7.75
C LEU A 694 -13.77 -25.65 -6.94
N TYR A 695 -12.66 -25.46 -6.21
CA TYR A 695 -12.54 -24.36 -5.25
C TYR A 695 -11.18 -23.64 -5.26
N ALA A 696 -10.09 -24.31 -5.62
CA ALA A 696 -8.73 -23.78 -5.43
C ALA A 696 -8.20 -22.99 -6.65
N ILE A 697 -8.86 -23.06 -7.81
CA ILE A 697 -8.50 -22.27 -9.00
C ILE A 697 -8.42 -20.77 -8.68
N PRO A 698 -9.48 -20.12 -8.14
CA PRO A 698 -9.41 -18.69 -7.81
C PRO A 698 -8.37 -18.38 -6.73
N TRP A 699 -8.07 -19.33 -5.83
CA TRP A 699 -7.07 -19.12 -4.77
C TRP A 699 -5.68 -18.97 -5.36
N PHE A 700 -5.28 -19.87 -6.26
CA PHE A 700 -3.93 -19.85 -6.81
C PHE A 700 -3.79 -18.88 -7.98
N LEU A 701 -4.84 -18.67 -8.78
CA LEU A 701 -4.82 -17.70 -9.87
C LEU A 701 -4.59 -16.27 -9.36
N THR A 702 -5.17 -15.94 -8.19
CA THR A 702 -5.11 -14.59 -7.61
C THR A 702 -4.20 -14.49 -6.39
N LEU A 703 -3.51 -15.57 -6.02
CA LEU A 703 -2.80 -15.70 -4.73
C LEU A 703 -3.61 -15.17 -3.55
N PHE A 704 -4.84 -15.69 -3.47
CA PHE A 704 -5.85 -15.46 -2.44
C PHE A 704 -6.44 -14.04 -2.40
N THR A 705 -6.04 -13.12 -3.27
CA THR A 705 -6.52 -11.73 -3.21
C THR A 705 -8.00 -11.63 -3.50
N HIS A 706 -8.56 -12.45 -4.40
CA HIS A 706 -10.00 -12.44 -4.66
C HIS A 706 -10.80 -12.87 -3.42
N VAL A 707 -10.24 -13.78 -2.59
CA VAL A 707 -10.98 -14.40 -1.49
C VAL A 707 -10.80 -13.64 -0.18
N PHE A 708 -9.61 -13.07 0.06
CA PHE A 708 -9.34 -12.29 1.26
C PHE A 708 -9.50 -10.79 1.03
N PRO A 709 -9.99 -10.05 2.03
CA PRO A 709 -9.83 -8.61 2.10
C PRO A 709 -8.36 -8.17 1.93
N LEU A 710 -8.14 -6.95 1.44
CA LEU A 710 -6.80 -6.43 1.13
C LEU A 710 -5.89 -6.38 2.37
N ASP A 711 -6.43 -6.02 3.54
CA ASP A 711 -5.68 -6.00 4.81
C ASP A 711 -5.11 -7.37 5.18
N LYS A 712 -5.91 -8.43 5.06
CA LYS A 712 -5.46 -9.82 5.25
C LYS A 712 -4.48 -10.25 4.16
N THR A 713 -4.73 -9.81 2.92
CA THR A 713 -3.85 -10.09 1.77
C THR A 713 -2.46 -9.49 1.97
N TYR A 714 -2.36 -8.26 2.50
CA TYR A 714 -1.07 -7.63 2.79
C TYR A 714 -0.25 -8.46 3.78
N HIS A 715 -0.84 -8.90 4.90
CA HIS A 715 -0.15 -9.74 5.89
C HIS A 715 0.28 -11.09 5.30
N LEU A 716 -0.55 -11.69 4.44
CA LEU A 716 -0.21 -12.92 3.76
C LEU A 716 0.97 -12.73 2.78
N TRP A 717 0.92 -11.68 1.96
CA TRP A 717 1.92 -11.41 0.94
C TRP A 717 3.25 -10.91 1.52
N ASP A 718 3.23 -10.22 2.66
CA ASP A 718 4.45 -9.87 3.42
C ASP A 718 5.32 -11.12 3.65
N LYS A 719 4.70 -12.30 3.84
CA LYS A 719 5.40 -13.58 4.03
C LYS A 719 5.61 -14.38 2.75
N ILE A 720 4.69 -14.34 1.79
CA ILE A 720 4.89 -15.00 0.48
C ILE A 720 6.08 -14.39 -0.26
N LEU A 721 6.25 -13.06 -0.22
CA LEU A 721 7.31 -12.36 -0.96
C LEU A 721 8.73 -12.75 -0.52
N VAL A 722 8.91 -12.98 0.79
CA VAL A 722 10.18 -13.40 1.41
C VAL A 722 10.30 -14.92 1.61
N GLY A 723 9.23 -15.66 1.34
CA GLY A 723 9.14 -17.11 1.47
C GLY A 723 9.50 -17.87 0.19
N PRO A 724 9.50 -19.21 0.24
CA PRO A 724 9.71 -20.04 -0.94
C PRO A 724 8.52 -19.92 -1.91
N PRO A 725 8.73 -20.07 -3.24
CA PRO A 725 7.64 -19.99 -4.23
C PRO A 725 6.52 -21.03 -4.04
N SER A 726 6.79 -22.11 -3.32
CA SER A 726 5.82 -23.15 -2.97
C SER A 726 4.93 -22.80 -1.76
N LEU A 727 5.25 -21.74 -1.01
CA LEU A 727 4.50 -21.34 0.19
C LEU A 727 2.98 -21.17 -0.05
N PRO A 728 2.49 -20.63 -1.18
CA PRO A 728 1.06 -20.53 -1.45
C PRO A 728 0.30 -21.86 -1.39
N LEU A 729 0.92 -22.97 -1.82
CA LEU A 729 0.32 -24.30 -1.72
C LEU A 729 0.06 -24.68 -0.26
N PHE A 730 1.05 -24.46 0.60
CA PHE A 730 0.94 -24.74 2.03
C PHE A 730 -0.05 -23.80 2.73
N THR A 731 -0.16 -22.54 2.28
CA THR A 731 -1.21 -21.61 2.74
C THR A 731 -2.59 -22.20 2.46
N GLY A 732 -2.83 -22.74 1.25
CA GLY A 732 -4.09 -23.39 0.92
C GLY A 732 -4.41 -24.59 1.84
N ILE A 733 -3.41 -25.41 2.17
CA ILE A 733 -3.58 -26.54 3.11
C ILE A 733 -3.88 -26.03 4.52
N SER A 734 -3.21 -24.97 4.93
CA SER A 734 -3.39 -24.36 6.24
C SER A 734 -4.79 -23.78 6.42
N ILE A 735 -5.36 -23.17 5.37
CA ILE A 735 -6.76 -22.73 5.33
C ILE A 735 -7.70 -23.93 5.50
N LEU A 736 -7.51 -25.01 4.74
CA LEU A 736 -8.32 -26.22 4.86
C LEU A 736 -8.22 -26.84 6.27
N ARG A 737 -7.04 -26.80 6.91
CA ARG A 737 -6.84 -27.30 8.28
C ARG A 737 -7.56 -26.46 9.32
N GLN A 738 -7.68 -25.14 9.14
CA GLN A 738 -8.49 -24.31 10.04
C GLN A 738 -9.99 -24.60 9.89
N LEU A 739 -10.42 -24.99 8.70
CA LEU A 739 -11.81 -25.37 8.41
C LEU A 739 -12.08 -26.88 8.60
N ARG A 740 -11.10 -27.63 9.09
CA ARG A 740 -11.08 -29.11 9.08
C ARG A 740 -12.31 -29.72 9.74
N ASP A 741 -12.66 -29.25 10.94
CA ASP A 741 -13.75 -29.84 11.72
C ASP A 741 -15.10 -29.65 11.02
N LEU A 742 -15.29 -28.53 10.31
CA LEU A 742 -16.47 -28.26 9.49
C LEU A 742 -16.46 -29.14 8.25
N LEU A 743 -15.35 -29.17 7.51
CA LEU A 743 -15.23 -29.95 6.27
C LEU A 743 -15.43 -31.45 6.47
N LEU A 744 -14.92 -32.02 7.57
CA LEU A 744 -15.09 -33.43 7.90
C LEU A 744 -16.54 -33.81 8.23
N GLN A 745 -17.35 -32.85 8.70
CA GLN A 745 -18.76 -33.06 9.02
C GLN A 745 -19.66 -32.79 7.81
N SER A 746 -19.15 -32.08 6.80
CA SER A 746 -19.94 -31.64 5.66
C SER A 746 -20.00 -32.65 4.51
N GLU A 747 -21.13 -32.60 3.81
CA GLU A 747 -21.35 -33.29 2.54
C GLU A 747 -21.00 -32.36 1.35
N PHE A 748 -20.97 -32.93 0.13
CA PHE A 748 -20.53 -32.22 -1.09
C PHE A 748 -21.18 -30.82 -1.28
N ASN A 749 -22.50 -30.71 -1.10
CA ASN A 749 -23.21 -29.44 -1.33
C ASN A 749 -22.89 -28.38 -0.27
N GLU A 750 -22.66 -28.80 0.99
CA GLU A 750 -22.26 -27.89 2.06
C GLU A 750 -20.83 -27.37 1.81
N CYS A 751 -19.95 -28.25 1.30
CA CYS A 751 -18.59 -27.86 0.93
C CYS A 751 -18.52 -26.80 -0.18
N LEU A 752 -19.47 -26.80 -1.11
CA LEU A 752 -19.53 -25.76 -2.17
C LEU A 752 -19.78 -24.36 -1.59
N ALA A 753 -20.57 -24.24 -0.53
CA ALA A 753 -20.85 -22.95 0.10
C ALA A 753 -19.60 -22.32 0.76
N PHE A 754 -18.62 -23.13 1.19
CA PHE A 754 -17.38 -22.63 1.79
C PHE A 754 -16.39 -22.08 0.76
N ALA A 755 -16.54 -22.39 -0.53
CA ALA A 755 -15.63 -21.92 -1.57
C ALA A 755 -15.77 -20.41 -1.88
N GLU A 756 -16.91 -19.82 -1.56
CA GLU A 756 -17.26 -18.43 -1.91
C GLU A 756 -16.91 -17.41 -0.80
N SER A 757 -16.66 -17.87 0.43
CA SER A 757 -16.36 -17.00 1.58
C SER A 757 -15.69 -17.79 2.69
N PHE A 758 -14.48 -17.38 3.12
CA PHE A 758 -13.82 -17.87 4.34
C PHE A 758 -14.08 -16.95 5.54
N PRO A 759 -15.18 -17.13 6.29
CA PRO A 759 -15.32 -16.43 7.55
C PRO A 759 -14.23 -16.92 8.52
N ASP A 760 -13.58 -15.97 9.20
CA ASP A 760 -12.76 -16.20 10.40
C ASP A 760 -11.41 -16.94 10.25
N VAL A 761 -10.84 -17.04 9.04
CA VAL A 761 -9.44 -17.51 8.90
C VAL A 761 -8.48 -16.52 9.57
N ASP A 762 -7.67 -17.07 10.50
CA ASP A 762 -6.57 -16.40 11.18
C ASP A 762 -5.32 -16.50 10.32
N ILE A 763 -4.90 -15.37 9.74
CA ILE A 763 -3.78 -15.29 8.79
C ILE A 763 -2.45 -15.61 9.48
N GLU A 764 -2.26 -15.21 10.74
CA GLU A 764 -1.01 -15.45 11.46
C GLU A 764 -0.82 -16.95 11.74
N LYS A 765 -1.87 -17.61 12.26
CA LYS A 765 -1.87 -19.08 12.40
C LYS A 765 -1.74 -19.78 11.06
N CYS A 766 -2.38 -19.25 10.02
CA CYS A 766 -2.32 -19.80 8.67
C CYS A 766 -0.88 -19.87 8.18
N ILE A 767 -0.15 -18.75 8.27
CA ILE A 767 1.25 -18.62 7.88
C ILE A 767 2.15 -19.51 8.73
N GLN A 768 1.99 -19.52 10.05
CA GLN A 768 2.81 -20.35 10.96
C GLN A 768 2.69 -21.84 10.61
N SER A 769 1.45 -22.33 10.46
CA SER A 769 1.18 -23.71 10.05
C SER A 769 1.70 -24.00 8.63
N ALA A 770 1.56 -23.08 7.68
CA ALA A 770 2.08 -23.23 6.32
C ALA A 770 3.61 -23.34 6.28
N LEU A 771 4.32 -22.49 7.03
CA LEU A 771 5.78 -22.53 7.16
C LEU A 771 6.26 -23.81 7.85
N SER A 772 5.58 -24.27 8.90
CA SER A 772 5.88 -25.55 9.56
C SER A 772 5.76 -26.73 8.59
N MET A 773 4.66 -26.79 7.83
CA MET A 773 4.46 -27.83 6.81
C MET A 773 5.53 -27.76 5.71
N CYS A 774 5.87 -26.55 5.26
CA CYS A 774 6.91 -26.35 4.26
C CYS A 774 8.24 -26.95 4.71
N LYS A 775 8.66 -26.72 5.97
CA LYS A 775 9.95 -27.17 6.50
C LYS A 775 10.11 -28.69 6.55
N VAL A 776 9.03 -29.40 6.83
CA VAL A 776 9.03 -30.86 6.95
C VAL A 776 8.74 -31.58 5.63
N THR A 777 8.58 -30.85 4.53
CA THR A 777 8.24 -31.41 3.22
C THR A 777 9.48 -31.55 2.34
N PRO A 778 9.81 -32.76 1.85
CA PRO A 778 10.95 -32.94 0.96
C PRO A 778 10.80 -32.15 -0.36
N PRO A 779 11.87 -31.52 -0.89
CA PRO A 779 11.78 -30.71 -2.11
C PRO A 779 11.19 -31.44 -3.33
N SER A 780 11.46 -32.73 -3.49
CA SER A 780 10.89 -33.53 -4.59
C SER A 780 9.37 -33.74 -4.50
N VAL A 781 8.76 -33.57 -3.31
CA VAL A 781 7.30 -33.69 -3.12
C VAL A 781 6.56 -32.46 -3.65
N ILE A 782 7.20 -31.28 -3.59
CA ILE A 782 6.65 -30.00 -4.08
C ILE A 782 7.13 -29.64 -5.48
N TYR A 783 7.93 -30.49 -6.11
CA TYR A 783 8.54 -30.22 -7.40
C TYR A 783 7.47 -29.95 -8.46
N ARG A 784 7.66 -28.85 -9.20
CA ARG A 784 6.86 -28.53 -10.38
C ARG A 784 7.73 -28.26 -11.61
N VAL A 785 7.25 -28.70 -12.76
CA VAL A 785 7.92 -28.50 -14.05
C VAL A 785 7.82 -27.04 -14.47
N HIS A 786 6.70 -26.38 -14.17
CA HIS A 786 6.47 -24.97 -14.49
C HIS A 786 6.98 -24.00 -13.38
N GLU A 787 7.89 -24.43 -12.49
CA GLU A 787 8.46 -23.55 -11.44
C GLU A 787 9.74 -22.83 -11.90
N PRO A 788 9.88 -21.51 -11.63
CA PRO A 788 10.86 -20.64 -12.30
C PRO A 788 12.37 -20.85 -11.98
N PHE A 789 12.76 -21.83 -11.15
CA PHE A 789 14.17 -21.98 -10.71
C PHE A 789 14.72 -23.42 -10.68
N VAL A 790 14.15 -24.35 -11.46
CA VAL A 790 14.78 -25.67 -11.62
C VAL A 790 16.01 -25.52 -12.52
N THR A 791 17.21 -25.64 -11.94
CA THR A 791 18.48 -25.74 -12.69
C THR A 791 18.33 -26.78 -13.82
N PRO A 792 18.58 -26.41 -15.09
CA PRO A 792 18.55 -27.36 -16.20
C PRO A 792 19.76 -28.29 -16.08
N GLY A 793 19.62 -29.40 -15.35
CA GLY A 793 20.74 -30.32 -15.11
C GLY A 793 20.39 -31.70 -14.56
N ALA A 794 19.22 -31.91 -13.95
CA ALA A 794 18.79 -33.25 -13.54
C ALA A 794 17.64 -33.73 -14.42
N SER A 795 17.74 -34.96 -14.93
CA SER A 795 16.67 -35.63 -15.66
C SER A 795 15.48 -35.88 -14.72
N HIS A 796 14.62 -34.89 -14.53
CA HIS A 796 13.44 -34.94 -13.66
C HIS A 796 12.24 -35.69 -14.28
N ASN A 797 12.45 -36.43 -15.37
CA ASN A 797 11.42 -37.24 -16.03
C ASN A 797 10.80 -38.24 -15.04
N GLY A 798 9.52 -38.05 -14.70
CA GLY A 798 8.72 -38.98 -13.89
C GLY A 798 8.64 -38.70 -12.39
N ILE A 799 9.16 -37.56 -11.91
CA ILE A 799 8.96 -37.10 -10.52
C ILE A 799 7.54 -36.55 -10.31
N GLN A 800 6.93 -35.97 -11.34
CA GLN A 800 5.49 -35.69 -11.30
C GLN A 800 4.73 -37.01 -11.27
N GLY A 801 3.99 -37.23 -10.18
CA GLY A 801 2.93 -38.23 -10.18
C GLY A 801 1.84 -37.84 -11.20
N PRO A 802 1.27 -38.80 -11.95
CA PRO A 802 0.04 -38.58 -12.71
C PRO A 802 -1.02 -37.84 -11.88
N LYS A 803 -1.84 -37.01 -12.53
CA LYS A 803 -2.90 -36.20 -11.89
C LYS A 803 -3.92 -37.06 -11.14
N GLU A 804 -4.03 -38.33 -11.53
CA GLU A 804 -4.94 -39.31 -10.97
C GLU A 804 -4.41 -39.90 -9.64
N GLU A 805 -3.13 -39.74 -9.33
CA GLU A 805 -2.54 -40.24 -8.08
C GLU A 805 -3.06 -39.44 -6.87
N LEU A 806 -3.17 -40.11 -5.72
CA LEU A 806 -3.54 -39.45 -4.46
C LEU A 806 -2.30 -38.92 -3.72
N THR A 807 -1.15 -39.57 -3.92
CA THR A 807 0.07 -39.35 -3.14
C THR A 807 1.19 -38.74 -3.97
N PRO A 808 2.04 -37.90 -3.39
CA PRO A 808 3.21 -37.39 -4.08
C PRO A 808 4.26 -38.47 -4.34
N ARG A 809 5.24 -38.11 -5.16
CA ARG A 809 6.44 -38.93 -5.38
C ARG A 809 7.65 -38.29 -4.70
N ILE A 810 8.63 -39.12 -4.34
CA ILE A 810 9.88 -38.70 -3.70
C ILE A 810 11.08 -39.18 -4.51
N SER A 811 12.09 -38.34 -4.63
CA SER A 811 13.37 -38.70 -5.25
C SER A 811 14.21 -39.59 -4.34
N LEU A 812 15.11 -40.40 -4.92
CA LEU A 812 16.07 -41.18 -4.12
C LEU A 812 16.94 -40.26 -3.24
N LYS A 813 17.35 -39.09 -3.77
CA LYS A 813 18.15 -38.10 -3.04
C LYS A 813 17.47 -37.64 -1.76
N ASP A 814 16.18 -37.32 -1.83
CA ASP A 814 15.43 -36.88 -0.66
C ASP A 814 15.11 -38.04 0.28
N LEU A 815 14.80 -39.23 -0.26
CA LEU A 815 14.61 -40.44 0.55
C LEU A 815 15.83 -40.73 1.44
N VAL A 816 17.04 -40.63 0.88
CA VAL A 816 18.29 -40.88 1.63
C VAL A 816 18.49 -39.87 2.75
N LYS A 817 18.12 -38.60 2.53
CA LYS A 817 18.24 -37.54 3.54
C LYS A 817 17.31 -37.75 4.74
N LEU A 818 16.18 -38.45 4.56
CA LEU A 818 15.25 -38.77 5.65
C LEU A 818 15.82 -39.78 6.67
N LYS A 819 16.92 -40.48 6.33
CA LYS A 819 17.66 -41.39 7.23
C LYS A 819 16.75 -42.32 8.05
N ASN A 820 16.76 -42.21 9.37
CA ASN A 820 16.04 -43.09 10.30
C ASN A 820 14.56 -42.71 10.48
N HIS A 821 14.07 -41.65 9.83
CA HIS A 821 12.71 -41.16 9.98
C HIS A 821 11.72 -41.73 8.97
N VAL A 822 12.22 -42.51 8.01
CA VAL A 822 11.43 -43.12 6.95
C VAL A 822 11.23 -44.61 7.19
N LEU A 823 10.01 -45.09 6.97
CA LEU A 823 9.69 -46.49 6.76
C LEU A 823 9.55 -46.74 5.25
N VAL A 824 10.51 -47.45 4.68
CA VAL A 824 10.42 -47.87 3.27
C VAL A 824 9.63 -49.18 3.20
N ILE A 825 8.48 -49.14 2.54
CA ILE A 825 7.58 -50.29 2.38
C ILE A 825 7.73 -50.82 0.95
N ASP A 826 8.40 -51.95 0.83
CA ASP A 826 8.64 -52.64 -0.42
C ASP A 826 7.50 -53.63 -0.71
N THR A 827 6.70 -53.37 -1.75
CA THR A 827 5.58 -54.24 -2.13
C THR A 827 5.92 -55.23 -3.24
N ARG A 828 7.20 -55.31 -3.64
CA ARG A 828 7.65 -56.30 -4.65
C ARG A 828 7.56 -57.71 -4.08
N SER A 829 7.68 -58.72 -4.94
CA SER A 829 7.62 -60.11 -4.48
C SER A 829 8.75 -60.43 -3.50
N GLU A 830 8.51 -61.37 -2.57
CA GLU A 830 9.53 -61.84 -1.61
C GLU A 830 10.81 -62.31 -2.32
N LEU A 831 10.67 -62.91 -3.51
CA LEU A 831 11.79 -63.33 -4.35
C LEU A 831 12.61 -62.14 -4.89
N GLU A 832 11.98 -61.02 -5.21
CA GLU A 832 12.66 -59.81 -5.67
C GLU A 832 13.30 -59.04 -4.52
N PHE A 833 12.63 -59.01 -3.36
CA PHE A 833 13.15 -58.43 -2.14
C PHE A 833 14.41 -59.16 -1.66
N SER A 834 14.39 -60.49 -1.64
CA SER A 834 15.54 -61.32 -1.24
C SER A 834 16.73 -61.24 -2.20
N LYS A 835 16.49 -60.95 -3.49
CA LYS A 835 17.57 -60.67 -4.46
C LYS A 835 18.24 -59.32 -4.22
N GLY A 836 17.55 -58.37 -3.60
CA GLY A 836 18.07 -57.04 -3.33
C GLY A 836 16.98 -56.04 -2.97
N HIS A 837 17.16 -55.31 -1.89
CA HIS A 837 16.19 -54.37 -1.32
C HIS A 837 16.83 -53.08 -0.80
N PHE A 838 16.01 -52.07 -0.52
CA PHE A 838 16.47 -50.84 0.13
C PHE A 838 16.86 -51.13 1.59
N PRO A 839 17.98 -50.61 2.12
CA PRO A 839 18.37 -50.84 3.51
C PRO A 839 17.26 -50.45 4.52
N LEU A 840 17.06 -51.25 5.58
CA LEU A 840 15.99 -51.07 6.58
C LEU A 840 14.55 -51.13 6.05
N SER A 841 14.32 -51.47 4.79
CA SER A 841 12.97 -51.60 4.26
C SER A 841 12.23 -52.82 4.82
N VAL A 842 10.91 -52.71 4.80
CA VAL A 842 9.95 -53.75 5.14
C VAL A 842 9.30 -54.25 3.85
N ASN A 843 9.32 -55.55 3.61
CA ASN A 843 8.58 -56.17 2.52
C ASN A 843 7.28 -56.80 3.01
N MET A 844 6.17 -56.35 2.44
CA MET A 844 4.84 -56.82 2.77
C MET A 844 3.97 -56.99 1.54
N ASN A 845 3.02 -57.92 1.61
CA ASN A 845 1.96 -58.02 0.62
C ASN A 845 0.89 -56.94 0.89
N PRO A 846 0.52 -56.10 -0.10
CA PRO A 846 -0.52 -55.10 0.04
C PRO A 846 -1.82 -55.58 0.68
N VAL A 847 -2.26 -56.81 0.37
CA VAL A 847 -3.50 -57.42 0.89
C VAL A 847 -3.52 -57.53 2.42
N HIS A 848 -2.35 -57.52 3.07
CA HIS A 848 -2.25 -57.63 4.52
C HIS A 848 -2.25 -56.29 5.25
N LEU A 849 -2.46 -55.16 4.57
CA LEU A 849 -2.38 -53.83 5.18
C LEU A 849 -3.28 -53.68 6.42
N GLU A 850 -4.56 -54.08 6.34
CA GLU A 850 -5.48 -53.97 7.49
C GLU A 850 -4.97 -54.70 8.73
N GLN A 851 -4.36 -55.87 8.54
CA GLN A 851 -3.83 -56.70 9.63
C GLN A 851 -2.49 -56.17 10.16
N LEU A 852 -1.71 -55.50 9.30
CA LEU A 852 -0.36 -55.01 9.61
C LEU A 852 -0.33 -53.54 10.02
N ALA A 853 -1.38 -52.75 9.76
CA ALA A 853 -1.38 -51.31 9.97
C ALA A 853 -0.98 -50.90 11.38
N GLN A 854 -1.53 -51.57 12.41
CA GLN A 854 -1.13 -51.30 13.81
C GLN A 854 0.35 -51.61 14.06
N THR A 855 0.87 -52.69 13.45
CA THR A 855 2.29 -53.06 13.60
C THR A 855 3.20 -52.08 12.86
N LEU A 856 2.80 -51.60 11.69
CA LEU A 856 3.55 -50.58 10.94
C LEU A 856 3.58 -49.24 11.72
N ARG A 857 2.48 -48.86 12.37
CA ARG A 857 2.46 -47.66 13.24
C ARG A 857 3.40 -47.80 14.44
N GLN A 858 3.61 -49.01 14.97
CA GLN A 858 4.56 -49.26 16.06
C GLN A 858 6.03 -49.04 15.66
N GLU A 859 6.37 -49.04 14.37
CA GLU A 859 7.72 -48.68 13.89
C GLU A 859 8.04 -47.19 14.12
N ASN A 860 7.02 -46.38 14.47
CA ASN A 860 7.13 -44.98 14.86
C ASN A 860 7.97 -44.13 13.89
N LYS A 861 7.75 -44.33 12.59
CA LYS A 861 8.41 -43.56 11.52
C LYS A 861 7.52 -42.41 11.06
N LYS A 862 8.11 -41.25 10.81
CA LYS A 862 7.40 -40.03 10.41
C LYS A 862 7.01 -40.06 8.93
N TYR A 863 7.82 -40.68 8.07
CA TYR A 863 7.61 -40.75 6.62
C TYR A 863 7.38 -42.20 6.18
N HIS A 864 6.49 -42.39 5.21
CA HIS A 864 6.14 -43.72 4.69
C HIS A 864 6.37 -43.72 3.18
N VAL A 865 7.40 -44.43 2.72
CA VAL A 865 7.78 -44.43 1.30
C VAL A 865 7.52 -45.78 0.68
N VAL A 866 6.63 -45.81 -0.30
CA VAL A 866 6.28 -47.03 -1.03
C VAL A 866 7.29 -47.26 -2.16
N LEU A 867 7.90 -48.45 -2.13
CA LEU A 867 8.74 -48.97 -3.20
C LEU A 867 8.01 -50.16 -3.83
N ALA A 868 7.59 -50.01 -5.08
CA ALA A 868 6.83 -51.02 -5.80
C ALA A 868 7.37 -51.22 -7.20
N LYS A 869 6.89 -52.24 -7.91
CA LYS A 869 7.08 -52.33 -9.37
C LYS A 869 6.47 -51.12 -10.05
N LYS A 870 7.02 -50.78 -11.23
CA LYS A 870 6.55 -49.65 -12.03
C LYS A 870 5.05 -49.82 -12.33
N GLY A 871 4.21 -48.95 -11.77
CA GLY A 871 2.75 -48.95 -11.94
C GLY A 871 1.96 -49.31 -10.67
N ASP A 872 2.49 -50.19 -9.80
CA ASP A 872 1.70 -50.75 -8.68
C ASP A 872 1.80 -49.91 -7.38
N GLY A 873 2.80 -49.05 -7.27
CA GLY A 873 3.08 -48.24 -6.07
C GLY A 873 1.99 -47.23 -5.68
N PRO A 874 1.46 -46.43 -6.63
CA PRO A 874 0.47 -45.39 -6.32
C PRO A 874 -0.81 -45.93 -5.70
N GLN A 875 -1.29 -47.11 -6.13
CA GLN A 875 -2.50 -47.72 -5.59
C GLN A 875 -2.32 -48.09 -4.12
N PHE A 876 -1.21 -48.74 -3.77
CA PHE A 876 -0.92 -49.10 -2.38
C PHE A 876 -0.64 -47.87 -1.51
N ALA A 877 0.00 -46.84 -2.07
CA ALA A 877 0.21 -45.57 -1.37
C ALA A 877 -1.14 -44.89 -1.04
N ALA A 878 -2.13 -44.95 -1.95
CA ALA A 878 -3.47 -44.46 -1.67
C ALA A 878 -4.16 -45.28 -0.55
N GLU A 879 -4.00 -46.60 -0.52
CA GLU A 879 -4.51 -47.46 0.57
C GLU A 879 -3.91 -47.08 1.94
N LEU A 880 -2.63 -46.70 1.99
CA LEU A 880 -2.00 -46.17 3.20
C LEU A 880 -2.62 -44.83 3.63
N VAL A 881 -2.90 -43.92 2.70
CA VAL A 881 -3.60 -42.66 2.99
C VAL A 881 -5.00 -42.90 3.53
N TYR A 882 -5.79 -43.81 2.92
CA TYR A 882 -7.12 -44.18 3.43
C TYR A 882 -7.06 -44.87 4.80
N ALA A 883 -5.94 -45.48 5.14
CA ALA A 883 -5.64 -45.99 6.48
C ALA A 883 -5.05 -44.92 7.41
N ASN A 884 -5.13 -43.63 7.07
CA ASN A 884 -4.67 -42.46 7.83
C ASN A 884 -3.16 -42.49 8.16
N PHE A 885 -2.32 -43.04 7.28
CA PHE A 885 -0.88 -42.81 7.36
C PHE A 885 -0.55 -41.43 6.78
N SER A 886 0.15 -40.59 7.55
CA SER A 886 0.64 -39.30 7.10
C SER A 886 1.99 -39.41 6.38
N ARG A 887 2.33 -38.40 5.59
CA ARG A 887 3.61 -38.27 4.88
C ARG A 887 3.95 -39.48 4.01
N VAL A 888 2.94 -39.98 3.30
CA VAL A 888 3.05 -41.11 2.38
C VAL A 888 3.53 -40.60 1.02
N ALA A 889 4.57 -41.23 0.45
CA ALA A 889 5.06 -40.92 -0.88
C ALA A 889 5.49 -42.18 -1.65
N VAL A 890 5.55 -42.10 -2.98
CA VAL A 890 6.04 -43.20 -3.83
C VAL A 890 7.45 -42.90 -4.32
N LEU A 891 8.38 -43.86 -4.23
CA LEU A 891 9.73 -43.68 -4.77
C LEU A 891 9.70 -43.60 -6.29
N THR A 892 10.16 -42.47 -6.85
CA THR A 892 10.28 -42.28 -8.29
C THR A 892 11.26 -43.29 -8.90
N GLY A 893 10.87 -43.96 -9.98
CA GLY A 893 11.71 -44.88 -10.74
C GLY A 893 11.90 -46.29 -10.13
N SER A 894 11.18 -46.63 -9.05
CA SER A 894 11.28 -47.94 -8.38
C SER A 894 12.70 -48.24 -7.87
N ILE A 895 13.00 -49.52 -7.57
CA ILE A 895 14.34 -49.94 -7.13
C ILE A 895 15.42 -49.76 -8.20
N ASP A 896 15.03 -49.62 -9.47
CA ASP A 896 16.00 -49.51 -10.56
C ASP A 896 16.83 -48.23 -10.47
N VAL A 897 16.35 -47.19 -9.78
CA VAL A 897 17.14 -45.97 -9.50
C VAL A 897 18.35 -46.25 -8.62
N MET A 898 18.31 -47.31 -7.80
CA MET A 898 19.47 -47.77 -7.02
C MET A 898 20.47 -48.59 -7.84
N ARG A 899 20.13 -48.97 -9.08
CA ARG A 899 20.95 -49.80 -9.97
C ARG A 899 21.67 -49.00 -11.05
N VAL A 900 21.36 -47.72 -11.20
CA VAL A 900 22.00 -46.85 -12.20
C VAL A 900 23.31 -46.32 -11.60
N ASP A 901 24.44 -46.71 -12.18
CA ASP A 901 25.75 -46.08 -11.98
C ASP A 901 25.69 -44.62 -12.43
N THR A 902 25.19 -43.74 -11.57
CA THR A 902 25.29 -42.30 -11.80
C THR A 902 26.74 -41.89 -11.54
N ILE A 903 27.29 -41.14 -12.48
CA ILE A 903 28.72 -40.83 -12.66
C ILE A 903 29.34 -40.00 -11.49
N ASP A 904 28.56 -39.69 -10.45
CA ASP A 904 29.03 -39.03 -9.23
C ASP A 904 29.11 -40.02 -8.06
N THR A 905 30.31 -40.54 -7.83
CA THR A 905 30.65 -41.67 -6.93
C THR A 905 30.47 -41.41 -5.43
N LYS A 906 29.82 -40.31 -5.01
CA LYS A 906 29.61 -39.96 -3.60
C LYS A 906 28.17 -40.17 -3.07
N GLU A 907 27.19 -40.46 -3.92
CA GLU A 907 25.76 -40.53 -3.52
C GLU A 907 25.06 -41.85 -3.93
N SER A 908 25.78 -42.94 -4.21
CA SER A 908 25.14 -44.23 -4.53
C SER A 908 24.70 -44.97 -3.26
N VAL A 909 23.43 -45.35 -3.19
CA VAL A 909 22.92 -46.23 -2.12
C VAL A 909 23.01 -47.67 -2.60
N PRO A 910 23.92 -48.50 -2.06
CA PRO A 910 24.03 -49.88 -2.48
C PRO A 910 22.79 -50.68 -2.07
N VAL A 911 22.37 -51.58 -2.96
CA VAL A 911 21.27 -52.51 -2.69
C VAL A 911 21.66 -53.48 -1.58
N CYS A 912 20.80 -53.62 -0.56
CA CYS A 912 20.99 -54.56 0.54
C CYS A 912 20.62 -56.00 0.11
N THR A 913 21.44 -56.97 0.49
CA THR A 913 21.21 -58.41 0.28
C THR A 913 21.23 -59.21 1.59
N CYS A 914 21.05 -58.54 2.73
CA CYS A 914 21.04 -59.19 4.04
C CYS A 914 19.87 -60.18 4.18
N ARG A 915 19.97 -61.11 5.15
CA ARG A 915 18.83 -61.98 5.48
C ARG A 915 17.70 -61.14 6.06
N SER A 916 16.49 -61.29 5.56
CA SER A 916 15.33 -60.64 6.15
C SER A 916 14.82 -61.42 7.37
N SER A 917 14.35 -60.69 8.37
CA SER A 917 13.68 -61.25 9.54
C SER A 917 12.18 -61.35 9.28
N LYS A 918 11.59 -62.50 9.59
CA LYS A 918 10.16 -62.75 9.44
C LYS A 918 9.42 -62.24 10.67
N ILE A 919 8.50 -61.29 10.50
CA ILE A 919 7.73 -60.68 11.60
C ILE A 919 6.24 -61.00 11.43
N PHE A 920 5.58 -61.36 12.53
CA PHE A 920 4.16 -61.70 12.56
C PHE A 920 3.34 -60.50 13.04
N GLY A 921 2.30 -60.13 12.28
CA GLY A 921 1.46 -58.97 12.54
C GLY A 921 0.47 -59.10 13.70
N SER A 922 0.12 -60.33 14.10
CA SER A 922 -0.73 -60.57 15.26
C SER A 922 -0.49 -61.97 15.83
N LYS A 923 -0.90 -62.20 17.08
CA LYS A 923 -0.80 -63.51 17.74
C LYS A 923 -1.71 -64.60 17.11
N ASN A 924 -2.69 -64.24 16.26
CA ASN A 924 -3.75 -65.15 15.80
C ASN A 924 -3.97 -65.22 14.27
N GLY A 925 -3.11 -64.66 13.41
CA GLY A 925 -3.33 -64.74 11.95
C GLY A 925 -2.07 -64.57 11.10
N GLY A 926 -1.96 -65.34 10.02
CA GLY A 926 -0.78 -65.54 9.17
C GLY A 926 -0.28 -64.36 8.32
N ALA A 927 -0.65 -63.12 8.66
CA ALA A 927 -0.05 -61.92 8.05
C ALA A 927 1.41 -61.78 8.51
N ILE A 928 2.30 -61.83 7.53
CA ILE A 928 3.74 -61.78 7.71
C ILE A 928 4.28 -60.62 6.88
N TYR A 929 5.27 -59.93 7.42
CA TYR A 929 6.16 -59.09 6.64
C TYR A 929 7.62 -59.44 6.93
N TRP A 930 8.49 -59.08 6.00
CA TRP A 930 9.93 -59.32 6.08
C TRP A 930 10.64 -57.99 6.36
N LYS A 931 11.53 -57.96 7.34
CA LYS A 931 12.28 -56.74 7.68
C LYS A 931 13.77 -56.95 7.41
N CYS A 932 14.38 -56.00 6.70
CA CYS A 932 15.82 -55.94 6.53
C CYS A 932 16.52 -55.94 7.90
N THR A 933 17.54 -56.78 8.11
CA THR A 933 18.27 -56.87 9.39
C THR A 933 19.54 -56.02 9.43
N GLN A 934 19.82 -55.24 8.39
CA GLN A 934 21.02 -54.42 8.31
C GLN A 934 20.84 -53.14 9.12
N ASN A 935 21.72 -52.86 10.10
CA ASN A 935 21.77 -51.57 10.77
C ASN A 935 22.44 -50.52 9.87
N LEU A 936 21.84 -49.32 9.75
CA LEU A 936 22.27 -48.27 8.82
C LEU A 936 23.74 -47.82 9.01
N MET A 937 24.33 -48.06 10.20
CA MET A 937 25.69 -47.63 10.56
C MET A 937 26.86 -48.48 10.00
N LYS A 938 26.62 -49.56 9.24
CA LYS A 938 27.70 -50.46 8.74
C LYS A 938 28.02 -50.32 7.25
N GLN A 939 27.86 -49.14 6.66
CA GLN A 939 28.24 -48.88 5.26
C GLN A 939 29.25 -47.74 5.05
N THR A 940 29.78 -47.13 6.11
CA THR A 940 30.89 -46.15 6.04
C THR A 940 32.27 -46.76 6.33
N GLN A 941 32.50 -48.02 5.91
CA GLN A 941 33.85 -48.60 5.82
C GLN A 941 34.19 -49.00 4.39
#